data_AF-A0A1H2ZS60-F1
#
_entry.id   AF-A0A1H2ZS60-F1
#
_cell.length_a   1.000
_cell.length_b   1.000
_cell.length_c   1.000
_cell.angle_alpha   90.00
_cell.angle_beta   90.00
_cell.angle_gamma   90.00
#
_symmetry.space_group_name_H-M   'P 1'
#
loop_
_entity.id
_entity.type
_entity.pdbx_description
1 polymer ?
#
loop_
_entity_poly.entity_id
_entity_poly.type
_entity_poly.pdbx_seq_one_letter_code
_entity_poly.pdbx_strand_id
1 'polypeptide(L)'
;MSITFGKPRFVDEDEEPKGDGNSLPKFLVHFRRPDDYRGEFGFDWIRDEYIYIHNANLPICKDEEIVKKQYKSKKIYNIDYYSPWLALLPYSSSFEYGSSINKNGANLNVEIQEIDDLTSDDTKIFFEIDGDKNLLKIEPSSFSLSEALNKQKVVRYIDNEPITYRVLPKKINIKCLGALNKDTPINVYAQKGSTTKQVGMLMIYKANVIPKLRIVLVKMITDNDDKDFSLSKDFEYALKYQSFNQALLRVEVVKHQEYNLTKYEEKASIREFLADLKNKDRIFKDYFKEKIRTLLTYYPLTSSFKGNHIYLIYHNNRIREETKAELLGFKYNDQIIFINKGGLLKNGTIIHEIGHVLGLDHSFIDEDNDEKATSLPLYDDVSTDNFMDYDSKEVEGVVKTNPNKRISFFKWQWDIMQNSSKIEKTYDDYRTKGFWEKVRDKFFLILLLFIISSCSQKRDPKNNYLFTRIEIQFIDSCIEDVNIVSYEDEEYIKDSVIRTIDFLKDSLYLYHYRKKKGKSYELKEKRQWKNDTFYDSKIFNYIPPKYLENNKHYKFMAPECEKAYLSCNTVLYYNKNKESIRVFWTHPFEVSIDYDKMIEESCYPEIVPFFRIFSDIDYNIMNIRLGEEVGEKRKYFIEDENEAIKEIIKRYK
;
A
#
# COMPACT_ATOMS: atom_id res chain seq x y z
N MET A 1 -39.32 -61.59 12.26
CA MET A 1 -38.62 -60.43 12.83
C MET A 1 -38.05 -59.62 11.69
N SER A 2 -38.58 -58.42 11.48
CA SER A 2 -37.95 -57.38 10.67
C SER A 2 -38.26 -56.07 11.39
N ILE A 3 -37.23 -55.45 11.96
CA ILE A 3 -37.30 -54.19 12.69
C ILE A 3 -36.90 -53.11 11.69
N THR A 4 -37.88 -52.31 11.25
CA THR A 4 -37.63 -51.10 10.47
C THR A 4 -37.27 -49.97 11.44
N PHE A 5 -36.02 -49.52 11.41
CA PHE A 5 -35.59 -48.31 12.11
C PHE A 5 -36.18 -47.09 11.39
N GLY A 6 -37.05 -46.34 12.07
CA GLY A 6 -37.47 -45.01 11.65
C GLY A 6 -36.29 -44.04 11.68
N LYS A 7 -36.18 -43.19 10.67
CA LYS A 7 -35.19 -42.10 10.62
C LYS A 7 -35.33 -41.21 11.87
N PRO A 8 -34.22 -40.80 12.51
CA PRO A 8 -34.29 -39.82 13.59
C PRO A 8 -34.83 -38.49 13.05
N ARG A 9 -35.89 -37.99 13.67
CA ARG A 9 -36.25 -36.56 13.59
C ARG A 9 -35.19 -35.81 14.38
N PHE A 10 -34.35 -35.06 13.70
CA PHE A 10 -33.68 -33.93 14.33
C PHE A 10 -34.78 -32.92 14.67
N VAL A 11 -34.94 -32.63 15.96
CA VAL A 11 -35.74 -31.52 16.43
C VAL A 11 -34.84 -30.30 16.24
N ASP A 12 -35.21 -29.41 15.31
CA ASP A 12 -34.62 -28.07 15.25
C ASP A 12 -34.95 -27.37 16.57
N GLU A 13 -33.95 -26.82 17.25
CA GLU A 13 -34.03 -26.23 18.60
C GLU A 13 -34.84 -24.90 18.67
N ASP A 14 -35.66 -24.55 17.67
CA ASP A 14 -36.29 -23.23 17.56
C ASP A 14 -37.84 -23.25 17.38
N GLU A 15 -38.54 -24.34 17.71
CA GLU A 15 -40.00 -24.24 17.92
C GLU A 15 -40.31 -23.70 19.32
N GLU A 16 -40.44 -22.37 19.46
CA GLU A 16 -40.97 -21.76 20.67
C GLU A 16 -42.44 -22.20 20.90
N PRO A 17 -42.82 -22.57 22.14
CA PRO A 17 -44.18 -22.95 22.47
C PRO A 17 -45.14 -21.77 22.26
N LYS A 18 -46.37 -22.07 21.82
CA LYS A 18 -47.43 -21.10 21.61
C LYS A 18 -47.73 -20.30 22.89
N GLY A 19 -47.41 -19.01 22.84
CA GLY A 19 -48.12 -17.89 23.45
C GLY A 19 -48.49 -18.01 24.93
N ASP A 20 -47.57 -17.64 25.81
CA ASP A 20 -47.94 -16.86 27.00
C ASP A 20 -47.80 -15.37 26.68
N GLY A 21 -48.44 -14.49 27.44
CA GLY A 21 -48.39 -13.03 27.23
C GLY A 21 -47.01 -12.38 27.47
N ASN A 22 -45.94 -13.17 27.60
CA ASN A 22 -44.56 -12.75 27.85
C ASN A 22 -43.63 -12.95 26.63
N SER A 23 -44.17 -13.25 25.45
CA SER A 23 -43.36 -13.28 24.22
C SER A 23 -42.81 -11.89 23.87
N LEU A 24 -41.52 -11.83 23.55
CA LEU A 24 -40.87 -10.61 23.06
C LEU A 24 -41.32 -10.36 21.61
N PRO A 25 -41.74 -9.14 21.25
CA PRO A 25 -42.02 -8.81 19.86
C PRO A 25 -40.74 -8.90 19.01
N LYS A 26 -40.84 -9.35 17.76
CA LYS A 26 -39.67 -9.45 16.87
C LYS A 26 -39.40 -8.12 16.17
N PHE A 27 -38.18 -7.63 16.29
CA PHE A 27 -37.66 -6.45 15.62
C PHE A 27 -36.13 -6.48 15.58
N LEU A 28 -35.53 -5.74 14.64
CA LEU A 28 -34.09 -5.53 14.60
C LEU A 28 -33.76 -4.09 15.02
N VAL A 29 -32.63 -3.94 15.70
CA VAL A 29 -32.04 -2.64 16.04
C VAL A 29 -30.83 -2.40 15.15
N HIS A 30 -30.85 -1.30 14.43
CA HIS A 30 -29.77 -0.88 13.55
C HIS A 30 -29.19 0.46 14.01
N PHE A 31 -27.88 0.61 13.84
CA PHE A 31 -27.20 1.88 14.06
C PHE A 31 -27.03 2.59 12.71
N ARG A 32 -27.30 3.90 12.69
CA ARG A 32 -27.19 4.73 11.48
C ARG A 32 -26.47 6.03 11.78
N ARG A 33 -25.89 6.63 10.75
CA ARG A 33 -25.32 7.98 10.84
C ARG A 33 -26.43 9.00 11.12
N PRO A 34 -26.15 10.07 11.87
CA PRO A 34 -27.04 11.22 11.93
C PRO A 34 -27.04 11.97 10.59
N ASP A 35 -28.13 12.67 10.28
CA ASP A 35 -28.29 13.39 9.00
C ASP A 35 -27.24 14.50 8.79
N ASP A 36 -26.70 15.03 9.89
CA ASP A 36 -25.65 16.05 9.90
C ASP A 36 -24.23 15.49 10.03
N TYR A 37 -24.03 14.19 9.83
CA TYR A 37 -22.70 13.56 9.81
C TYR A 37 -21.83 14.16 8.70
N ARG A 38 -20.58 14.48 9.04
CA ARG A 38 -19.59 15.10 8.13
C ARG A 38 -18.24 14.38 8.13
N GLY A 39 -18.21 13.12 8.54
CA GLY A 39 -16.97 12.33 8.60
C GLY A 39 -16.18 12.48 9.89
N GLU A 40 -16.80 12.97 10.98
CA GLU A 40 -16.12 13.25 12.24
C GLU A 40 -15.64 12.01 13.02
N PHE A 41 -16.13 10.82 12.70
CA PHE A 41 -15.67 9.51 13.17
C PHE A 41 -15.89 8.49 12.06
N GLY A 42 -15.24 7.33 12.09
CA GLY A 42 -15.48 6.32 11.05
C GLY A 42 -16.76 5.57 11.34
N PHE A 43 -17.71 5.55 10.41
CA PHE A 43 -18.89 4.73 10.53
C PHE A 43 -19.33 4.18 9.16
N ASP A 44 -19.49 2.86 9.08
CA ASP A 44 -19.83 2.18 7.85
C ASP A 44 -20.74 0.98 8.11
N TRP A 45 -21.64 0.70 7.17
CA TRP A 45 -22.56 -0.43 7.21
C TRP A 45 -22.96 -0.80 5.79
N ILE A 46 -23.38 -2.05 5.60
CA ILE A 46 -23.98 -2.45 4.32
C ILE A 46 -25.31 -1.74 4.17
N ARG A 47 -25.41 -0.88 3.15
CA ARG A 47 -26.66 -0.19 2.83
C ARG A 47 -27.56 -1.06 1.98
N ASP A 48 -28.85 -0.82 2.12
CA ASP A 48 -29.86 -1.59 1.41
C ASP A 48 -29.68 -1.42 -0.11
N GLU A 49 -29.47 -0.19 -0.58
CA GLU A 49 -29.25 0.13 -1.99
C GLU A 49 -27.97 -0.47 -2.59
N TYR A 50 -27.04 -0.98 -1.77
CA TYR A 50 -25.84 -1.64 -2.26
C TYR A 50 -26.14 -3.05 -2.76
N ILE A 51 -26.99 -3.79 -2.05
CA ILE A 51 -27.17 -5.23 -2.26
C ILE A 51 -28.58 -5.61 -2.72
N TYR A 52 -29.58 -4.75 -2.53
CA TYR A 52 -30.98 -5.05 -2.84
C TYR A 52 -31.59 -4.08 -3.84
N ILE A 53 -32.67 -4.51 -4.49
CA ILE A 53 -33.50 -3.60 -5.26
C ILE A 53 -34.14 -2.60 -4.29
N HIS A 54 -33.77 -1.34 -4.39
CA HIS A 54 -34.20 -0.30 -3.47
C HIS A 54 -35.16 0.68 -4.18
N ASN A 55 -36.44 0.67 -3.78
CA ASN A 55 -37.49 1.48 -4.40
C ASN A 55 -37.49 1.37 -5.94
N ALA A 56 -37.46 0.13 -6.45
CA ALA A 56 -37.40 -0.24 -7.87
C ALA A 56 -36.09 0.11 -8.62
N ASN A 57 -35.06 0.60 -7.93
CA ASN A 57 -33.72 0.76 -8.52
C ASN A 57 -32.89 -0.49 -8.29
N LEU A 58 -32.08 -0.88 -9.28
CA LEU A 58 -31.17 -2.01 -9.16
C LEU A 58 -30.10 -1.76 -8.08
N PRO A 59 -29.58 -2.82 -7.44
CA PRO A 59 -28.43 -2.70 -6.54
C PRO A 59 -27.25 -2.02 -7.25
N ILE A 60 -26.60 -1.10 -6.55
CA ILE A 60 -25.46 -0.37 -7.14
C ILE A 60 -24.13 -1.13 -6.99
N CYS A 61 -24.05 -2.16 -6.13
CA CYS A 61 -22.87 -3.02 -6.05
C CYS A 61 -22.85 -4.02 -7.20
N LYS A 62 -21.65 -4.28 -7.74
CA LYS A 62 -21.44 -5.27 -8.81
C LYS A 62 -21.48 -6.71 -8.32
N ASP A 63 -21.06 -6.95 -7.07
CA ASP A 63 -21.06 -8.28 -6.44
C ASP A 63 -21.40 -8.15 -4.94
N GLU A 64 -22.61 -8.60 -4.59
CA GLU A 64 -23.08 -8.55 -3.21
C GLU A 64 -22.31 -9.48 -2.26
N GLU A 65 -21.80 -10.62 -2.74
CA GLU A 65 -21.09 -11.60 -1.91
C GLU A 65 -19.71 -11.07 -1.49
N ILE A 66 -19.05 -10.29 -2.35
CA ILE A 66 -17.81 -9.60 -2.00
C ILE A 66 -18.06 -8.58 -0.88
N VAL A 67 -19.14 -7.79 -0.97
CA VAL A 67 -19.51 -6.83 0.08
C VAL A 67 -19.83 -7.54 1.39
N LYS A 68 -20.70 -8.56 1.37
CA LYS A 68 -21.11 -9.32 2.55
C LYS A 68 -19.91 -9.88 3.31
N LYS A 69 -18.88 -10.37 2.61
CA LYS A 69 -17.63 -10.89 3.21
C LYS A 69 -16.80 -9.84 3.98
N GLN A 70 -16.96 -8.54 3.69
CA GLN A 70 -16.24 -7.48 4.40
C GLN A 70 -16.80 -7.22 5.81
N TYR A 71 -18.00 -7.71 6.12
CA TYR A 71 -18.72 -7.42 7.34
C TYR A 71 -18.99 -8.67 8.17
N LYS A 72 -18.93 -8.51 9.50
CA LYS A 72 -19.30 -9.57 10.43
C LYS A 72 -20.81 -9.74 10.41
N SER A 73 -21.28 -10.94 10.05
CA SER A 73 -22.69 -11.29 10.05
C SER A 73 -23.03 -12.29 11.15
N LYS A 74 -24.31 -12.34 11.51
CA LYS A 74 -24.92 -13.41 12.32
C LYS A 74 -26.41 -13.48 12.02
N LYS A 75 -27.05 -14.62 12.31
CA LYS A 75 -28.51 -14.72 12.23
C LYS A 75 -29.18 -14.15 13.48
N ILE A 76 -30.17 -13.29 13.28
CA ILE A 76 -31.09 -12.79 14.30
C ILE A 76 -32.50 -13.03 13.78
N TYR A 77 -33.31 -13.82 14.48
CA TYR A 77 -34.62 -14.29 14.00
C TYR A 77 -34.56 -14.96 12.61
N ASN A 78 -33.48 -15.72 12.35
CA ASN A 78 -33.18 -16.33 11.05
C ASN A 78 -32.97 -15.34 9.87
N ILE A 79 -32.83 -14.05 10.17
CA ILE A 79 -32.47 -13.00 9.21
C ILE A 79 -30.96 -12.74 9.34
N ASP A 80 -30.27 -12.62 8.20
CA ASP A 80 -28.85 -12.25 8.19
C ASP A 80 -28.68 -10.80 8.63
N TYR A 81 -28.01 -10.61 9.77
CA TYR A 81 -27.71 -9.32 10.34
C TYR A 81 -26.23 -9.00 10.13
N TYR A 82 -25.94 -8.01 9.30
CA TYR A 82 -24.60 -7.50 9.05
C TYR A 82 -24.29 -6.34 9.99
N SER A 83 -23.20 -6.46 10.72
CA SER A 83 -22.89 -5.50 11.79
C SER A 83 -22.32 -4.21 11.22
N PRO A 84 -22.88 -3.03 11.56
CA PRO A 84 -22.19 -1.77 11.33
C PRO A 84 -20.85 -1.72 12.08
N TRP A 85 -19.94 -0.91 11.58
CA TRP A 85 -18.63 -0.65 12.19
C TRP A 85 -18.50 0.81 12.60
N LEU A 86 -17.88 1.03 13.75
CA LEU A 86 -17.57 2.35 14.30
C LEU A 86 -16.09 2.42 14.67
N ALA A 87 -15.36 3.36 14.09
CA ALA A 87 -13.99 3.69 14.42
C ALA A 87 -13.93 5.02 15.17
N LEU A 88 -13.38 4.99 16.39
CA LEU A 88 -13.24 6.16 17.26
C LEU A 88 -11.85 6.24 17.86
N LEU A 89 -11.22 7.41 17.74
CA LEU A 89 -9.96 7.67 18.41
C LEU A 89 -10.20 7.79 19.94
N PRO A 90 -9.40 7.09 20.78
CA PRO A 90 -9.55 7.14 22.22
C PRO A 90 -9.19 8.53 22.78
N TYR A 91 -9.99 9.03 23.70
CA TYR A 91 -9.70 10.26 24.44
C TYR A 91 -9.04 9.93 25.78
N SER A 92 -7.78 10.35 25.97
CA SER A 92 -7.03 10.18 27.23
C SER A 92 -6.29 11.48 27.59
N SER A 93 -6.33 11.84 28.88
CA SER A 93 -5.58 12.97 29.47
C SER A 93 -4.15 12.59 29.90
N SER A 94 -3.88 11.30 30.08
CA SER A 94 -2.55 10.73 30.37
C SER A 94 -2.01 10.10 29.07
N PHE A 95 -1.02 10.73 28.44
CA PHE A 95 -0.70 10.46 27.05
C PHE A 95 0.27 9.29 26.82
N GLU A 96 -0.13 8.37 25.93
CA GLU A 96 0.72 7.57 25.02
C GLU A 96 -0.04 7.35 23.68
N TYR A 97 -1.38 7.20 23.72
CA TYR A 97 -2.23 6.96 22.52
C TYR A 97 -3.51 7.84 22.44
N GLY A 98 -3.64 8.93 23.21
CA GLY A 98 -4.86 9.74 23.23
C GLY A 98 -5.02 10.68 22.02
N SER A 99 -6.27 11.06 21.70
CA SER A 99 -6.59 12.13 20.75
C SER A 99 -7.81 12.94 21.20
N SER A 100 -7.80 14.25 20.97
CA SER A 100 -8.95 15.10 21.21
C SER A 100 -9.98 15.07 20.07
N ILE A 101 -9.68 14.43 18.94
CA ILE A 101 -10.53 14.40 17.74
C ILE A 101 -11.94 13.87 18.06
N ASN A 102 -12.04 12.76 18.80
CA ASN A 102 -13.31 12.13 19.17
C ASN A 102 -13.65 12.27 20.66
N LYS A 103 -13.20 13.33 21.33
CA LYS A 103 -13.45 13.56 22.77
C LYS A 103 -14.94 13.53 23.14
N ASN A 104 -15.81 13.93 22.22
CA ASN A 104 -17.26 14.00 22.42
C ASN A 104 -17.98 12.70 22.03
N GLY A 105 -17.26 11.69 21.56
CA GLY A 105 -17.82 10.44 21.05
C GLY A 105 -18.48 10.57 19.68
N ALA A 106 -19.16 9.49 19.27
CA ALA A 106 -20.02 9.44 18.09
C ALA A 106 -21.49 9.46 18.51
N ASN A 107 -22.25 10.41 17.97
CA ASN A 107 -23.71 10.37 18.07
C ASN A 107 -24.26 9.52 16.92
N LEU A 108 -25.07 8.51 17.23
CA LEU A 108 -25.68 7.65 16.23
C LEU A 108 -27.20 7.67 16.36
N ASN A 109 -27.85 7.56 15.20
CA ASN A 109 -29.27 7.26 15.12
C ASN A 109 -29.48 5.78 15.48
N VAL A 110 -30.62 5.47 16.09
CA VAL A 110 -31.08 4.10 16.28
C VAL A 110 -32.31 3.89 15.42
N GLU A 111 -32.25 2.92 14.52
CA GLU A 111 -33.35 2.48 13.68
C GLU A 111 -33.93 1.18 14.25
N ILE A 112 -35.25 1.16 14.48
CA ILE A 112 -36.01 -0.03 14.88
C ILE A 112 -36.74 -0.53 13.64
N GLN A 113 -36.30 -1.64 13.08
CA GLN A 113 -36.96 -2.33 11.97
C GLN A 113 -37.96 -3.34 12.53
N GLU A 114 -39.23 -3.18 12.17
CA GLU A 114 -40.31 -4.09 12.58
C GLU A 114 -40.22 -5.40 11.79
N ILE A 115 -40.26 -6.53 12.49
CA ILE A 115 -40.53 -7.84 11.88
C ILE A 115 -42.00 -8.19 12.14
N ASP A 116 -42.43 -8.03 13.39
CA ASP A 116 -43.83 -8.10 13.79
C ASP A 116 -44.38 -6.67 14.00
N ASP A 117 -45.71 -6.51 13.96
CA ASP A 117 -46.35 -5.26 14.36
C ASP A 117 -46.06 -4.98 15.85
N LEU A 118 -45.42 -3.84 16.11
CA LEU A 118 -44.99 -3.47 17.45
C LEU A 118 -46.09 -2.69 18.18
N THR A 119 -46.34 -3.05 19.44
CA THR A 119 -47.22 -2.34 20.36
C THR A 119 -46.44 -1.82 21.55
N SER A 120 -46.94 -0.77 22.20
CA SER A 120 -46.27 -0.22 23.37
C SER A 120 -46.43 -1.14 24.56
N ASP A 121 -45.31 -1.65 25.07
CA ASP A 121 -45.22 -2.46 26.27
C ASP A 121 -44.01 -2.05 27.13
N ASP A 122 -43.68 -2.88 28.12
CA ASP A 122 -42.56 -2.70 29.03
C ASP A 122 -41.21 -3.19 28.47
N THR A 123 -41.13 -3.51 27.17
CA THR A 123 -39.90 -3.97 26.54
C THR A 123 -38.79 -2.91 26.66
N LYS A 124 -37.68 -3.32 27.27
CA LYS A 124 -36.47 -2.53 27.43
C LYS A 124 -35.41 -2.96 26.43
N ILE A 125 -34.79 -1.99 25.76
CA ILE A 125 -33.62 -2.21 24.89
C ILE A 125 -32.38 -1.75 25.65
N PHE A 126 -31.37 -2.59 25.77
CA PHE A 126 -30.13 -2.27 26.46
C PHE A 126 -28.89 -2.75 25.69
N PHE A 127 -27.76 -2.14 26.02
CA PHE A 127 -26.50 -2.35 25.32
C PHE A 127 -25.49 -3.06 26.22
N GLU A 128 -24.87 -4.11 25.71
CA GLU A 128 -23.83 -4.85 26.40
C GLU A 128 -22.52 -4.79 25.62
N ILE A 129 -21.50 -4.23 26.25
CA ILE A 129 -20.14 -4.15 25.71
C ILE A 129 -19.43 -5.48 26.02
N ASP A 130 -19.03 -6.19 24.96
CA ASP A 130 -18.23 -7.42 25.04
C ASP A 130 -16.72 -7.08 25.13
N GLY A 131 -16.36 -6.38 26.21
CA GLY A 131 -15.03 -5.83 26.43
C GLY A 131 -14.92 -5.03 27.73
N ASP A 132 -13.83 -4.28 27.88
CA ASP A 132 -13.60 -3.46 29.08
C ASP A 132 -14.51 -2.23 29.09
N LYS A 133 -15.50 -2.23 29.99
CA LYS A 133 -16.47 -1.16 30.21
C LYS A 133 -15.85 0.14 30.72
N ASN A 134 -14.58 0.12 31.13
CA ASN A 134 -13.85 1.35 31.48
C ASN A 134 -13.28 2.04 30.24
N LEU A 135 -13.08 1.31 29.14
CA LEU A 135 -12.51 1.85 27.89
C LEU A 135 -13.57 2.31 26.91
N LEU A 136 -14.80 1.78 27.01
CA LEU A 136 -15.92 2.16 26.17
C LEU A 136 -17.13 2.56 27.02
N LYS A 137 -17.76 3.67 26.63
CA LYS A 137 -19.00 4.14 27.24
C LYS A 137 -20.07 4.33 26.19
N ILE A 138 -21.28 3.87 26.48
CA ILE A 138 -22.48 4.12 25.68
C ILE A 138 -23.53 4.82 26.54
N GLU A 139 -24.10 5.91 26.02
CA GLU A 139 -25.07 6.75 26.71
C GLU A 139 -26.28 7.02 25.79
N PRO A 140 -27.53 6.75 26.23
CA PRO A 140 -27.88 6.03 27.46
C PRO A 140 -27.51 4.54 27.35
N SER A 141 -27.36 3.85 28.48
CA SER A 141 -27.10 2.40 28.52
C SER A 141 -28.31 1.54 28.14
N SER A 142 -29.50 2.14 28.15
CA SER A 142 -30.77 1.50 27.76
C SER A 142 -31.85 2.54 27.49
N PHE A 143 -32.92 2.13 26.81
CA PHE A 143 -34.13 2.92 26.57
C PHE A 143 -35.35 1.99 26.39
N SER A 144 -36.58 2.51 26.46
CA SER A 144 -37.78 1.68 26.26
C SER A 144 -38.18 1.60 24.80
N LEU A 145 -38.78 0.48 24.39
CA LEU A 145 -39.33 0.33 23.03
C LEU A 145 -40.41 1.39 22.74
N SER A 146 -41.20 1.77 23.76
CA SER A 146 -42.22 2.81 23.65
C SER A 146 -41.68 4.16 23.19
N GLU A 147 -40.41 4.51 23.48
CA GLU A 147 -39.79 5.73 22.95
C GLU A 147 -39.68 5.70 21.42
N ALA A 148 -39.42 4.53 20.84
CA ALA A 148 -39.35 4.33 19.40
C ALA A 148 -40.75 4.45 18.76
N LEU A 149 -41.77 3.88 19.40
CA LEU A 149 -43.14 3.87 18.88
C LEU A 149 -43.78 5.26 18.79
N ASN A 150 -43.28 6.22 19.57
CA ASN A 150 -43.66 7.63 19.47
C ASN A 150 -43.08 8.34 18.23
N LYS A 151 -42.22 7.67 17.45
CA LYS A 151 -41.65 8.21 16.20
C LYS A 151 -42.51 7.81 15.00
N GLN A 152 -42.40 8.62 13.95
CA GLN A 152 -43.10 8.36 12.70
C GLN A 152 -42.70 6.99 12.12
N LYS A 153 -43.70 6.15 11.83
CA LYS A 153 -43.54 4.89 11.11
C LYS A 153 -43.19 5.23 9.65
N VAL A 154 -42.06 4.72 9.16
CA VAL A 154 -41.56 4.93 7.79
C VAL A 154 -41.49 3.57 7.09
N VAL A 155 -41.79 3.55 5.80
CA VAL A 155 -41.72 2.35 4.96
C VAL A 155 -40.69 2.56 3.86
N ARG A 156 -39.84 1.56 3.62
CA ARG A 156 -38.98 1.47 2.43
C ARG A 156 -39.20 0.12 1.77
N TYR A 157 -39.00 0.05 0.45
CA TYR A 157 -39.17 -1.20 -0.31
C TYR A 157 -37.82 -1.80 -0.64
N ILE A 158 -37.61 -3.04 -0.20
CA ILE A 158 -36.43 -3.86 -0.47
C ILE A 158 -36.89 -5.10 -1.21
N ASP A 159 -36.38 -5.34 -2.42
CA ASP A 159 -36.80 -6.46 -3.28
C ASP A 159 -38.32 -6.53 -3.48
N ASN A 160 -38.93 -5.35 -3.58
CA ASN A 160 -40.38 -5.11 -3.64
C ASN A 160 -41.19 -5.47 -2.38
N GLU A 161 -40.53 -5.87 -1.30
CA GLU A 161 -41.16 -6.12 0.00
C GLU A 161 -41.09 -4.87 0.91
N PRO A 162 -42.19 -4.51 1.59
CA PRO A 162 -42.22 -3.35 2.47
C PRO A 162 -41.50 -3.65 3.79
N ILE A 163 -40.42 -2.93 4.05
CA ILE A 163 -39.77 -2.89 5.36
C ILE A 163 -40.23 -1.67 6.11
N THR A 164 -40.80 -1.92 7.29
CA THR A 164 -41.23 -0.84 8.17
C THR A 164 -40.21 -0.59 9.27
N TYR A 165 -39.92 0.68 9.53
CA TYR A 165 -38.98 1.09 10.56
C TYR A 165 -39.32 2.44 11.20
N ARG A 166 -38.68 2.71 12.34
CA ARG A 166 -38.71 4.00 13.04
C ARG A 166 -37.30 4.42 13.42
N VAL A 167 -37.01 5.71 13.31
CA VAL A 167 -35.68 6.26 13.64
C VAL A 167 -35.75 7.14 14.87
N LEU A 168 -34.87 6.87 15.83
CA LEU A 168 -34.59 7.74 16.96
C LEU A 168 -33.29 8.52 16.65
N PRO A 169 -33.39 9.80 16.28
CA PRO A 169 -32.23 10.57 15.86
C PRO A 169 -31.30 10.84 17.04
N LYS A 170 -29.98 10.66 16.84
CA LYS A 170 -28.91 10.87 17.82
C LYS A 170 -29.20 10.23 19.18
N LYS A 171 -29.85 9.06 19.17
CA LYS A 171 -30.34 8.39 20.38
C LYS A 171 -29.22 7.94 21.30
N ILE A 172 -28.08 7.56 20.74
CA ILE A 172 -26.93 7.09 21.49
C ILE A 172 -25.70 7.94 21.22
N ASN A 173 -24.87 8.06 22.24
CA ASN A 173 -23.52 8.57 22.16
C ASN A 173 -22.54 7.49 22.63
N ILE A 174 -21.53 7.19 21.80
CA ILE A 174 -20.50 6.20 22.12
C ILE A 174 -19.15 6.91 22.26
N LYS A 175 -18.47 6.72 23.39
CA LYS A 175 -17.16 7.29 23.69
C LYS A 175 -16.13 6.20 23.86
N CYS A 176 -14.96 6.42 23.25
CA CYS A 176 -13.76 5.63 23.44
C CYS A 176 -12.87 6.35 24.46
N LEU A 177 -12.81 5.84 25.68
CA LEU A 177 -12.08 6.42 26.82
C LEU A 177 -10.64 5.88 26.91
N GLY A 178 -10.32 4.82 26.18
CA GLY A 178 -8.98 4.25 26.14
C GLY A 178 -8.77 3.30 24.97
N ALA A 179 -7.52 2.89 24.77
CA ALA A 179 -7.11 2.10 23.60
C ALA A 179 -7.70 0.68 23.62
N LEU A 180 -8.37 0.30 22.53
CA LEU A 180 -8.94 -1.03 22.33
C LEU A 180 -7.98 -1.94 21.57
N ASN A 181 -7.53 -3.03 22.20
CA ASN A 181 -6.57 -3.97 21.62
C ASN A 181 -7.16 -4.94 20.60
N LYS A 182 -8.49 -5.04 20.54
CA LYS A 182 -9.22 -5.90 19.61
C LYS A 182 -10.54 -5.24 19.22
N ASP A 183 -11.09 -5.66 18.10
CA ASP A 183 -12.44 -5.23 17.71
C ASP A 183 -13.42 -5.69 18.79
N THR A 184 -14.26 -4.77 19.24
CA THR A 184 -15.10 -4.95 20.44
C THR A 184 -16.57 -4.86 20.06
N PRO A 185 -17.35 -5.94 20.17
CA PRO A 185 -18.79 -5.90 19.94
C PRO A 185 -19.53 -5.10 21.02
N ILE A 186 -20.55 -4.35 20.60
CA ILE A 186 -21.64 -3.89 21.46
C ILE A 186 -22.89 -4.66 21.02
N ASN A 187 -23.30 -5.63 21.82
CA ASN A 187 -24.50 -6.42 21.59
C ASN A 187 -25.73 -5.64 22.06
N VAL A 188 -26.83 -5.72 21.30
CA VAL A 188 -28.10 -5.08 21.63
C VAL A 188 -29.11 -6.13 22.01
N TYR A 189 -29.70 -5.99 23.18
CA TYR A 189 -30.69 -6.92 23.71
C TYR A 189 -32.02 -6.23 23.96
N ALA A 190 -33.10 -6.94 23.68
CA ALA A 190 -34.45 -6.59 24.11
C ALA A 190 -34.82 -7.52 25.28
N GLN A 191 -35.43 -6.94 26.32
CA GLN A 191 -35.89 -7.67 27.50
C GLN A 191 -37.33 -7.28 27.82
N LYS A 192 -38.16 -8.30 28.06
CA LYS A 192 -39.53 -8.19 28.57
C LYS A 192 -39.73 -9.27 29.62
N GLY A 193 -40.05 -8.88 30.85
CA GLY A 193 -40.01 -9.78 32.00
C GLY A 193 -38.67 -10.52 32.12
N SER A 194 -38.71 -11.86 32.13
CA SER A 194 -37.53 -12.73 32.17
C SER A 194 -36.94 -13.04 30.78
N THR A 195 -37.68 -12.77 29.71
CA THR A 195 -37.26 -13.11 28.35
C THR A 195 -36.28 -12.06 27.85
N THR A 196 -35.11 -12.50 27.37
CA THR A 196 -34.10 -11.63 26.74
C THR A 196 -33.69 -12.22 25.39
N LYS A 197 -33.68 -11.40 24.34
CA LYS A 197 -33.23 -11.80 23.00
C LYS A 197 -32.30 -10.75 22.42
N GLN A 198 -31.28 -11.18 21.68
CA GLN A 198 -30.42 -10.26 20.95
C GLN A 198 -31.18 -9.74 19.72
N VAL A 199 -31.17 -8.42 19.52
CA VAL A 199 -31.90 -7.73 18.45
C VAL A 199 -30.98 -6.89 17.56
N GLY A 200 -29.69 -6.81 17.86
CA GLY A 200 -28.72 -6.10 17.04
C GLY A 200 -27.29 -6.22 17.54
N MET A 201 -26.36 -5.62 16.81
CA MET A 201 -24.94 -5.59 17.15
C MET A 201 -24.25 -4.39 16.47
N LEU A 202 -23.24 -3.81 17.13
CA LEU A 202 -22.32 -2.83 16.54
C LEU A 202 -20.88 -3.30 16.79
N MET A 203 -20.02 -3.23 15.79
CA MET A 203 -18.60 -3.54 15.93
C MET A 203 -17.80 -2.25 16.16
N ILE A 204 -17.09 -2.15 17.28
CA ILE A 204 -16.12 -1.07 17.51
C ILE A 204 -14.76 -1.53 16.99
N TYR A 205 -14.20 -0.75 16.06
CA TYR A 205 -12.89 -1.01 15.48
C TYR A 205 -11.78 -0.84 16.53
N LYS A 206 -10.82 -1.76 16.56
CA LYS A 206 -9.66 -1.67 17.47
C LYS A 206 -8.89 -0.36 17.27
N ALA A 207 -8.41 0.21 18.37
CA ALA A 207 -7.77 1.53 18.38
C ALA A 207 -6.50 1.55 19.24
N ASN A 208 -5.79 0.42 19.28
CA ASN A 208 -4.51 0.30 19.98
C ASN A 208 -3.31 0.81 19.20
N VAL A 209 -3.49 1.09 17.91
CA VAL A 209 -2.48 1.72 17.05
C VAL A 209 -3.14 2.88 16.34
N ILE A 210 -2.54 4.07 16.47
CA ILE A 210 -3.04 5.28 15.83
C ILE A 210 -1.90 5.83 14.96
N PRO A 211 -1.85 5.42 13.69
CA PRO A 211 -0.77 5.82 12.81
C PRO A 211 -0.82 7.32 12.50
N LYS A 212 0.35 7.88 12.21
CA LYS A 212 0.49 9.26 11.73
C LYS A 212 0.74 9.29 10.24
N LEU A 213 0.05 10.19 9.55
CA LEU A 213 0.28 10.51 8.15
C LEU A 213 0.86 11.92 8.05
N ARG A 214 2.11 12.03 7.60
CA ARG A 214 2.80 13.33 7.52
C ARG A 214 2.74 13.89 6.12
N ILE A 215 2.26 15.13 6.01
CA ILE A 215 2.13 15.86 4.75
C ILE A 215 3.09 17.04 4.73
N VAL A 216 3.86 17.14 3.65
CA VAL A 216 4.63 18.33 3.28
C VAL A 216 3.87 19.03 2.17
N LEU A 217 3.50 20.29 2.42
CA LEU A 217 2.81 21.12 1.43
C LEU A 217 3.82 21.92 0.63
N VAL A 218 3.66 21.89 -0.69
CA VAL A 218 4.52 22.61 -1.62
C VAL A 218 3.65 23.45 -2.54
N LYS A 219 3.67 24.76 -2.31
CA LYS A 219 3.10 25.74 -3.25
C LYS A 219 4.05 25.91 -4.42
N MET A 220 3.68 25.45 -5.60
CA MET A 220 4.49 25.57 -6.80
C MET A 220 4.07 26.80 -7.59
N ILE A 221 4.89 27.85 -7.57
CA ILE A 221 4.66 29.09 -8.32
C ILE A 221 5.28 28.94 -9.71
N THR A 222 4.44 28.99 -10.73
CA THR A 222 4.83 28.95 -12.15
C THR A 222 4.66 30.30 -12.85
N ASP A 223 4.00 31.26 -12.20
CA ASP A 223 3.87 32.62 -12.70
C ASP A 223 3.90 33.60 -11.52
N ASN A 224 4.74 34.63 -11.60
CA ASN A 224 4.84 35.64 -10.54
C ASN A 224 3.62 36.57 -10.50
N ASP A 225 2.91 36.69 -11.63
CA ASP A 225 1.71 37.52 -11.76
C ASP A 225 0.44 36.77 -11.26
N ASP A 226 0.48 35.43 -11.23
CA ASP A 226 -0.61 34.55 -10.76
C ASP A 226 -0.16 33.68 -9.57
N LYS A 227 0.57 34.28 -8.62
CA LYS A 227 1.08 33.60 -7.42
C LYS A 227 0.12 33.59 -6.25
N ASP A 228 -0.95 34.38 -6.30
CA ASP A 228 -1.89 34.59 -5.19
C ASP A 228 -3.01 33.53 -5.18
N PHE A 229 -2.59 32.27 -5.01
CA PHE A 229 -3.49 31.13 -4.83
C PHE A 229 -3.15 30.34 -3.55
N SER A 230 -4.15 29.64 -3.02
CA SER A 230 -4.04 28.79 -1.84
C SER A 230 -4.98 27.61 -1.93
N LEU A 231 -4.76 26.61 -1.09
CA LEU A 231 -5.78 25.60 -0.80
C LEU A 231 -6.95 26.23 -0.01
N SER A 232 -8.06 25.51 0.12
CA SER A 232 -9.18 25.92 0.97
C SER A 232 -8.72 26.19 2.41
N LYS A 233 -9.28 27.21 3.08
CA LYS A 233 -8.87 27.59 4.45
C LYS A 233 -9.07 26.47 5.48
N ASP A 234 -9.99 25.55 5.22
CA ASP A 234 -10.35 24.45 6.09
C ASP A 234 -9.74 23.10 5.67
N PHE A 235 -8.84 23.05 4.67
CA PHE A 235 -8.35 21.78 4.14
C PHE A 235 -7.70 20.92 5.24
N GLU A 236 -6.83 21.47 6.09
CA GLU A 236 -6.22 20.71 7.18
C GLU A 236 -7.25 20.17 8.17
N TYR A 237 -8.30 20.95 8.42
CA TYR A 237 -9.39 20.52 9.28
C TYR A 237 -10.12 19.33 8.65
N ALA A 238 -10.42 19.42 7.36
CA ALA A 238 -11.06 18.33 6.63
C ALA A 238 -10.21 17.05 6.68
N LEU A 239 -8.90 17.14 6.46
CA LEU A 239 -7.99 15.99 6.54
C LEU A 239 -7.94 15.35 7.94
N LYS A 240 -7.96 16.16 8.99
CA LYS A 240 -7.79 15.72 10.39
C LYS A 240 -9.08 15.24 11.04
N TYR A 241 -10.21 15.85 10.69
CA TYR A 241 -11.45 15.73 11.44
C TYR A 241 -12.65 15.30 10.60
N GLN A 242 -12.52 15.11 9.27
CA GLN A 242 -13.66 14.79 8.40
C GLN A 242 -13.37 13.68 7.39
N SER A 243 -12.19 13.05 7.43
CA SER A 243 -11.80 12.03 6.45
C SER A 243 -10.93 10.93 7.07
N PHE A 244 -9.62 11.15 7.23
CA PHE A 244 -8.69 10.08 7.59
C PHE A 244 -8.79 9.63 9.06
N ASN A 245 -9.38 10.46 9.93
CA ASN A 245 -9.83 10.05 11.27
C ASN A 245 -10.83 8.90 11.22
N GLN A 246 -11.57 8.73 10.12
CA GLN A 246 -12.48 7.59 9.94
C GLN A 246 -11.74 6.26 9.93
N ALA A 247 -10.49 6.25 9.47
CA ALA A 247 -9.59 5.10 9.50
C ALA A 247 -8.62 5.15 10.68
N LEU A 248 -8.89 5.93 11.74
CA LEU A 248 -8.00 6.14 12.90
C LEU A 248 -6.60 6.67 12.54
N LEU A 249 -6.46 7.40 11.42
CA LEU A 249 -5.21 8.05 11.04
C LEU A 249 -5.15 9.48 11.56
N ARG A 250 -4.00 9.87 12.10
CA ARG A 250 -3.71 11.25 12.49
C ARG A 250 -2.92 11.94 11.39
N VAL A 251 -3.58 12.83 10.67
CA VAL A 251 -2.92 13.62 9.62
C VAL A 251 -2.22 14.84 10.22
N GLU A 252 -0.95 15.03 9.89
CA GLU A 252 -0.14 16.15 10.36
C GLU A 252 0.51 16.83 9.15
N VAL A 253 0.17 18.10 8.91
CA VAL A 253 0.95 18.94 8.01
C VAL A 253 2.20 19.37 8.76
N VAL A 254 3.35 18.87 8.35
CA VAL A 254 4.60 19.05 9.08
C VAL A 254 5.47 20.17 8.52
N LYS A 255 5.22 20.59 7.27
CA LYS A 255 5.99 21.66 6.63
C LYS A 255 5.18 22.32 5.51
N HIS A 256 5.27 23.65 5.44
CA HIS A 256 4.83 24.45 4.30
C HIS A 256 6.05 24.97 3.55
N GLN A 257 6.07 24.80 2.24
CA GLN A 257 7.16 25.24 1.38
C GLN A 257 6.60 25.96 0.17
N GLU A 258 7.32 26.98 -0.29
CA GLU A 258 7.08 27.59 -1.59
C GLU A 258 8.23 27.22 -2.52
N TYR A 259 7.87 26.78 -3.72
CA TYR A 259 8.80 26.47 -4.78
C TYR A 259 8.47 27.32 -5.99
N ASN A 260 9.26 28.38 -6.20
CA ASN A 260 9.06 29.32 -7.29
C ASN A 260 9.93 28.94 -8.48
N LEU A 261 9.31 28.36 -9.50
CA LEU A 261 9.97 27.91 -10.73
C LEU A 261 10.46 29.08 -11.60
N THR A 262 9.83 30.25 -11.50
CA THR A 262 10.23 31.45 -12.28
C THR A 262 11.65 31.94 -11.94
N LYS A 263 12.15 31.58 -10.74
CA LYS A 263 13.52 31.91 -10.31
C LYS A 263 14.60 31.17 -11.09
N TYR A 264 14.22 30.19 -11.91
CA TYR A 264 15.14 29.36 -12.68
C TYR A 264 14.92 29.49 -14.20
N GLU A 265 14.28 30.59 -14.65
CA GLU A 265 14.00 30.88 -16.07
C GLU A 265 15.25 31.01 -16.95
N GLU A 266 16.43 31.22 -16.36
CA GLU A 266 17.69 31.20 -17.10
C GLU A 266 17.94 29.82 -17.75
N LYS A 267 17.36 28.75 -17.19
CA LYS A 267 17.46 27.39 -17.72
C LYS A 267 16.45 27.19 -18.85
N ALA A 268 16.94 26.82 -20.03
CA ALA A 268 16.13 26.68 -21.24
C ALA A 268 14.91 25.75 -21.04
N SER A 269 15.10 24.58 -20.43
CA SER A 269 14.03 23.62 -20.16
C SER A 269 12.94 24.15 -19.23
N ILE A 270 13.30 24.97 -18.25
CA ILE A 270 12.35 25.60 -17.32
C ILE A 270 11.61 26.71 -18.03
N ARG A 271 12.33 27.58 -18.76
CA ARG A 271 11.75 28.66 -19.54
C ARG A 271 10.72 28.17 -20.56
N GLU A 272 11.04 27.10 -21.28
CA GLU A 272 10.13 26.47 -22.25
C GLU A 272 8.87 25.94 -21.55
N PHE A 273 9.02 25.23 -20.43
CA PHE A 273 7.88 24.72 -19.68
C PHE A 273 6.99 25.82 -19.11
N LEU A 274 7.58 26.89 -18.56
CA LEU A 274 6.84 28.05 -18.08
C LEU A 274 6.12 28.77 -19.22
N ALA A 275 6.75 28.89 -20.39
CA ALA A 275 6.11 29.45 -21.58
C ALA A 275 4.93 28.60 -22.06
N ASP A 276 5.06 27.27 -22.04
CA ASP A 276 3.96 26.35 -22.36
C ASP A 276 2.78 26.53 -21.39
N LEU A 277 3.05 26.65 -20.09
CA LEU A 277 2.01 26.87 -19.07
C LEU A 277 1.28 28.20 -19.26
N LYS A 278 1.98 29.24 -19.72
CA LYS A 278 1.40 30.57 -19.99
C LYS A 278 0.60 30.62 -21.29
N ASN A 279 1.11 29.99 -22.35
CA ASN A 279 0.53 30.10 -23.70
C ASN A 279 -0.60 29.11 -23.96
N LYS A 280 -0.73 28.06 -23.14
CA LYS A 280 -1.76 27.04 -23.28
C LYS A 280 -2.79 27.20 -22.17
N ASP A 281 -4.05 27.38 -22.56
CA ASP A 281 -5.17 27.40 -21.61
C ASP A 281 -5.22 26.15 -20.73
N ARG A 282 -4.74 25.01 -21.25
CA ARG A 282 -4.68 23.70 -20.58
C ARG A 282 -3.54 22.84 -21.11
N ILE A 283 -2.90 22.06 -20.23
CA ILE A 283 -1.81 21.11 -20.58
C ILE A 283 -2.25 19.68 -20.30
N PHE A 284 -1.84 18.71 -21.12
CA PHE A 284 -2.10 17.28 -20.89
C PHE A 284 -1.26 16.71 -19.73
N LYS A 285 -1.86 15.80 -18.95
CA LYS A 285 -1.28 15.13 -17.77
C LYS A 285 0.12 14.59 -18.05
N ASP A 286 0.30 13.82 -19.12
CA ASP A 286 1.55 13.11 -19.36
C ASP A 286 2.67 14.04 -19.81
N TYR A 287 2.35 15.06 -20.61
CA TYR A 287 3.29 16.14 -20.92
C TYR A 287 3.75 16.86 -19.64
N PHE A 288 2.81 17.19 -18.76
CA PHE A 288 3.13 17.82 -17.47
C PHE A 288 4.02 16.90 -16.62
N LYS A 289 3.69 15.60 -16.51
CA LYS A 289 4.49 14.61 -15.78
C LYS A 289 5.93 14.50 -16.32
N GLU A 290 6.10 14.51 -17.65
CA GLU A 290 7.42 14.46 -18.30
C GLU A 290 8.27 15.70 -17.95
N LYS A 291 7.67 16.90 -18.04
CA LYS A 291 8.36 18.15 -17.69
C LYS A 291 8.69 18.22 -16.20
N ILE A 292 7.76 17.84 -15.33
CA ILE A 292 8.02 17.74 -13.88
C ILE A 292 9.15 16.74 -13.60
N ARG A 293 9.17 15.56 -14.25
CA ARG A 293 10.24 14.57 -14.06
C ARG A 293 11.61 15.18 -14.34
N THR A 294 11.72 15.92 -15.44
CA THR A 294 12.93 16.65 -15.82
C THR A 294 13.30 17.66 -14.73
N LEU A 295 12.34 18.47 -14.27
CA LEU A 295 12.56 19.46 -13.21
C LEU A 295 13.04 18.82 -11.91
N LEU A 296 12.41 17.75 -11.45
CA LEU A 296 12.77 17.05 -10.21
C LEU A 296 14.14 16.38 -10.28
N THR A 297 14.58 15.98 -11.47
CA THR A 297 15.91 15.38 -11.69
C THR A 297 17.02 16.41 -11.55
N TYR A 298 16.84 17.60 -12.14
CA TYR A 298 17.88 18.64 -12.16
C TYR A 298 17.79 19.63 -10.99
N TYR A 299 16.60 19.79 -10.42
CA TYR A 299 16.28 20.75 -9.36
C TYR A 299 15.34 20.07 -8.35
N PRO A 300 15.86 19.08 -7.58
CA PRO A 300 15.04 18.36 -6.63
C PRO A 300 14.41 19.36 -5.65
N LEU A 301 13.09 19.26 -5.47
CA LEU A 301 12.27 20.14 -4.62
C LEU A 301 12.82 20.32 -3.21
N THR A 302 13.60 19.35 -2.73
CA THR A 302 14.52 19.43 -1.59
C THR A 302 15.61 18.36 -1.74
N SER A 303 16.79 18.55 -1.16
CA SER A 303 17.78 17.48 -0.97
C SER A 303 17.14 16.31 -0.21
N SER A 304 16.79 15.24 -0.93
CA SER A 304 16.08 14.02 -0.53
C SER A 304 14.64 14.21 -0.03
N PHE A 305 13.65 13.70 -0.77
CA PHE A 305 12.35 13.35 -0.20
C PHE A 305 12.62 12.34 0.93
N LYS A 306 12.45 12.73 2.20
CA LYS A 306 12.80 11.87 3.35
C LYS A 306 11.62 11.01 3.81
N GLY A 307 11.82 9.71 3.95
CA GLY A 307 10.95 8.79 4.71
C GLY A 307 9.48 8.70 4.24
N ASN A 308 8.57 8.43 5.18
CA ASN A 308 7.13 8.18 4.95
C ASN A 308 6.29 9.47 4.80
N HIS A 309 6.84 10.52 4.17
CA HIS A 309 6.10 11.76 3.94
C HIS A 309 5.34 11.73 2.62
N ILE A 310 4.14 12.30 2.60
CA ILE A 310 3.41 12.66 1.39
C ILE A 310 3.71 14.12 1.04
N TYR A 311 4.06 14.37 -0.20
CA TYR A 311 4.30 15.69 -0.76
C TYR A 311 3.09 16.07 -1.60
N LEU A 312 2.27 16.97 -1.05
CA LEU A 312 1.14 17.55 -1.76
C LEU A 312 1.61 18.85 -2.39
N ILE A 313 1.77 18.80 -3.71
CA ILE A 313 2.19 19.91 -4.54
C ILE A 313 0.94 20.54 -5.15
N TYR A 314 0.78 21.86 -5.04
CA TYR A 314 -0.37 22.55 -5.62
C TYR A 314 0.05 23.77 -6.44
N HIS A 315 -0.65 24.01 -7.55
CA HIS A 315 -0.35 25.09 -8.49
C HIS A 315 -1.60 25.62 -9.19
N ASN A 316 -1.52 26.82 -9.76
CA ASN A 316 -2.66 27.48 -10.41
C ASN A 316 -2.78 27.24 -11.93
N ASN A 317 -2.39 26.05 -12.38
CA ASN A 317 -2.45 25.67 -13.81
C ASN A 317 -3.58 24.66 -14.05
N ARG A 318 -4.19 24.72 -15.24
CA ARG A 318 -5.23 23.76 -15.66
C ARG A 318 -4.57 22.59 -16.39
N ILE A 319 -4.80 21.38 -15.90
CA ILE A 319 -4.29 20.15 -16.48
C ILE A 319 -5.48 19.33 -17.01
N ARG A 320 -5.27 18.56 -18.08
CA ARG A 320 -6.29 17.70 -18.71
C ARG A 320 -5.83 16.24 -18.81
N GLU A 321 -6.81 15.36 -18.73
CA GLU A 321 -6.71 13.99 -19.26
C GLU A 321 -6.54 14.01 -20.79
N GLU A 322 -6.07 12.89 -21.37
CA GLU A 322 -6.04 12.71 -22.82
C GLU A 322 -7.44 12.83 -23.44
N THR A 323 -8.47 12.42 -22.68
CA THR A 323 -9.89 12.55 -22.99
C THR A 323 -10.41 14.00 -22.99
N LYS A 324 -9.55 15.00 -22.75
CA LYS A 324 -9.82 16.45 -22.67
C LYS A 324 -10.62 16.90 -21.44
N ALA A 325 -10.95 16.00 -20.52
CA ALA A 325 -11.54 16.36 -19.22
C ALA A 325 -10.52 17.14 -18.37
N GLU A 326 -10.98 18.15 -17.63
CA GLU A 326 -10.10 18.91 -16.71
C GLU A 326 -9.84 18.11 -15.44
N LEU A 327 -8.57 17.88 -15.13
CA LEU A 327 -8.13 17.16 -13.94
C LEU A 327 -8.04 18.11 -12.74
N LEU A 328 -8.69 17.73 -11.64
CA LEU A 328 -8.67 18.51 -10.40
C LEU A 328 -7.40 18.22 -9.57
N GLY A 329 -6.89 17.01 -9.66
CA GLY A 329 -5.64 16.54 -9.07
C GLY A 329 -5.23 15.22 -9.72
N PHE A 330 -4.06 14.69 -9.35
CA PHE A 330 -3.65 13.32 -9.65
C PHE A 330 -2.48 12.89 -8.76
N LYS A 331 -2.42 11.59 -8.45
CA LYS A 331 -1.22 10.93 -7.92
C LYS A 331 -0.12 10.88 -8.99
N TYR A 332 1.06 11.42 -8.68
CA TYR A 332 2.24 11.30 -9.54
C TYR A 332 2.99 9.99 -9.30
N ASN A 333 3.22 9.66 -8.03
CA ASN A 333 3.82 8.41 -7.57
C ASN A 333 3.38 8.14 -6.12
N ASP A 334 3.98 7.14 -5.45
CA ASP A 334 3.59 6.75 -4.08
C ASP A 334 3.98 7.75 -2.98
N GLN A 335 4.45 8.95 -3.31
CA GLN A 335 4.77 10.00 -2.34
C GLN A 335 4.30 11.37 -2.79
N ILE A 336 4.11 11.61 -4.09
CA ILE A 336 3.85 12.93 -4.66
C ILE A 336 2.46 12.97 -5.26
N ILE A 337 1.71 14.01 -4.88
CA ILE A 337 0.39 14.34 -5.39
C ILE A 337 0.44 15.75 -6.00
N PHE A 338 -0.26 15.94 -7.12
CA PHE A 338 -0.51 17.27 -7.68
C PHE A 338 -1.98 17.66 -7.51
N ILE A 339 -2.20 18.88 -7.05
CA ILE A 339 -3.51 19.54 -7.03
C ILE A 339 -3.49 20.72 -8.01
N ASN A 340 -4.37 20.66 -9.00
CA ASN A 340 -4.45 21.62 -10.10
C ASN A 340 -5.41 22.76 -9.75
N LYS A 341 -5.48 23.78 -10.62
CA LYS A 341 -6.35 24.97 -10.44
C LYS A 341 -7.78 24.63 -10.04
N GLY A 342 -8.41 23.67 -10.70
CA GLY A 342 -9.79 23.26 -10.41
C GLY A 342 -9.99 22.54 -9.06
N GLY A 343 -8.91 21.97 -8.49
CA GLY A 343 -8.94 21.22 -7.23
C GLY A 343 -8.55 22.01 -5.99
N LEU A 344 -7.95 23.21 -6.13
CA LEU A 344 -7.39 23.99 -5.01
C LEU A 344 -8.38 24.20 -3.85
N LEU A 345 -9.66 24.43 -4.17
CA LEU A 345 -10.71 24.70 -3.17
C LEU A 345 -11.62 23.49 -2.90
N LYS A 346 -11.25 22.30 -3.38
CA LYS A 346 -12.04 21.07 -3.26
C LYS A 346 -11.35 20.07 -2.34
N ASN A 347 -11.67 20.14 -1.04
CA ASN A 347 -11.11 19.23 -0.04
C ASN A 347 -11.34 17.74 -0.40
N GLY A 348 -12.51 17.41 -0.98
CA GLY A 348 -12.81 16.05 -1.44
C GLY A 348 -11.81 15.53 -2.48
N THR A 349 -11.38 16.37 -3.43
CA THR A 349 -10.32 16.03 -4.38
C THR A 349 -9.00 15.76 -3.66
N ILE A 350 -8.60 16.63 -2.72
CA ILE A 350 -7.34 16.44 -1.98
C ILE A 350 -7.36 15.13 -1.19
N ILE A 351 -8.49 14.82 -0.54
CA ILE A 351 -8.69 13.58 0.21
C ILE A 351 -8.62 12.36 -0.71
N HIS A 352 -9.26 12.43 -1.87
CA HIS A 352 -9.26 11.37 -2.89
C HIS A 352 -7.83 11.04 -3.37
N GLU A 353 -7.04 12.06 -3.73
CA GLU A 353 -5.66 11.84 -4.18
C GLU A 353 -4.74 11.27 -3.08
N ILE A 354 -4.95 11.70 -1.82
CA ILE A 354 -4.23 11.11 -0.68
C ILE A 354 -4.66 9.65 -0.50
N GLY A 355 -5.94 9.32 -0.73
CA GLY A 355 -6.44 7.96 -0.77
C GLY A 355 -5.64 7.04 -1.69
N HIS A 356 -5.36 7.49 -2.93
CA HIS A 356 -4.52 6.73 -3.87
C HIS A 356 -3.08 6.51 -3.39
N VAL A 357 -2.50 7.47 -2.66
CA VAL A 357 -1.16 7.29 -2.05
C VAL A 357 -1.20 6.31 -0.88
N LEU A 358 -2.33 6.22 -0.17
CA LEU A 358 -2.56 5.23 0.88
C LEU A 358 -2.94 3.84 0.34
N GLY A 359 -3.00 3.66 -0.98
CA GLY A 359 -3.26 2.38 -1.64
C GLY A 359 -4.74 2.12 -1.95
N LEU A 360 -5.58 3.16 -1.90
CA LEU A 360 -6.98 3.03 -2.33
C LEU A 360 -7.09 3.18 -3.85
N ASP A 361 -7.76 2.23 -4.49
CA ASP A 361 -8.23 2.36 -5.86
C ASP A 361 -9.66 2.93 -5.88
N HIS A 362 -10.15 3.27 -7.07
CA HIS A 362 -11.54 3.69 -7.23
C HIS A 362 -12.50 2.60 -6.77
N SER A 363 -13.66 3.00 -6.25
CA SER A 363 -14.70 2.06 -5.82
C SER A 363 -15.60 1.59 -6.98
N PHE A 364 -15.16 1.75 -8.22
CA PHE A 364 -15.86 1.38 -9.46
C PHE A 364 -14.84 0.95 -10.52
N ILE A 365 -15.32 0.35 -11.60
CA ILE A 365 -14.48 -0.10 -12.72
C ILE A 365 -14.13 1.10 -13.61
N ASP A 366 -12.84 1.26 -13.89
CA ASP A 366 -12.32 2.18 -14.88
C ASP A 366 -11.04 1.62 -15.53
N GLU A 367 -10.44 2.42 -16.42
CA GLU A 367 -9.24 2.05 -17.19
C GLU A 367 -8.05 1.64 -16.30
N ASP A 368 -7.99 2.13 -15.06
CA ASP A 368 -6.89 1.86 -14.12
C ASP A 368 -7.19 0.67 -13.17
N ASN A 369 -8.44 0.17 -13.14
CA ASN A 369 -8.93 -0.76 -12.11
C ASN A 369 -9.54 -2.08 -12.65
N ASP A 370 -9.38 -2.40 -13.95
CA ASP A 370 -10.11 -3.51 -14.60
C ASP A 370 -9.56 -4.92 -14.24
N GLU A 371 -8.26 -5.07 -13.92
CA GLU A 371 -7.65 -6.40 -13.66
C GLU A 371 -7.45 -6.76 -12.16
N LYS A 372 -7.46 -5.79 -11.23
CA LYS A 372 -7.23 -6.03 -9.79
C LYS A 372 -8.50 -6.42 -9.01
N ALA A 373 -9.66 -6.39 -9.64
CA ALA A 373 -10.94 -6.13 -8.97
C ALA A 373 -11.79 -7.36 -8.56
N THR A 374 -11.23 -8.57 -8.47
CA THR A 374 -12.04 -9.74 -8.05
C THR A 374 -12.19 -9.90 -6.53
N SER A 375 -11.48 -9.10 -5.72
CA SER A 375 -11.47 -9.27 -4.25
C SER A 375 -12.02 -8.10 -3.43
N LEU A 376 -12.24 -6.93 -4.04
CA LEU A 376 -12.73 -5.73 -3.36
C LEU A 376 -14.13 -5.33 -3.87
N PRO A 377 -14.99 -4.75 -3.02
CA PRO A 377 -16.28 -4.23 -3.45
C PRO A 377 -16.17 -3.16 -4.54
N LEU A 378 -16.95 -3.33 -5.61
CA LEU A 378 -17.13 -2.36 -6.68
C LEU A 378 -18.59 -1.93 -6.78
N TYR A 379 -18.78 -0.66 -7.10
CA TYR A 379 -20.08 0.00 -7.21
C TYR A 379 -20.21 0.68 -8.57
N ASP A 380 -21.42 1.12 -8.91
CA ASP A 380 -21.63 2.05 -10.01
C ASP A 380 -20.86 3.36 -9.75
N ASP A 381 -20.30 3.95 -10.81
CA ASP A 381 -19.72 5.28 -10.70
C ASP A 381 -20.77 6.34 -10.32
N VAL A 382 -20.33 7.41 -9.66
CA VAL A 382 -21.16 8.60 -9.39
C VAL A 382 -22.42 8.20 -8.59
N SER A 383 -22.29 7.26 -7.65
CA SER A 383 -23.43 6.63 -6.96
C SER A 383 -23.30 6.58 -5.44
N THR A 384 -22.08 6.67 -4.90
CA THR A 384 -21.79 6.51 -3.48
C THR A 384 -21.37 7.84 -2.84
N ASP A 385 -21.43 7.90 -1.50
CA ASP A 385 -20.83 8.98 -0.71
C ASP A 385 -19.35 8.73 -0.37
N ASN A 386 -18.71 7.81 -1.09
CA ASN A 386 -17.33 7.43 -0.88
C ASN A 386 -16.37 8.48 -1.46
N PHE A 387 -15.28 8.80 -0.75
CA PHE A 387 -14.26 9.71 -1.28
C PHE A 387 -13.57 9.19 -2.56
N MET A 388 -13.51 7.87 -2.75
CA MET A 388 -12.95 7.22 -3.94
C MET A 388 -13.94 7.11 -5.12
N ASP A 389 -15.13 7.70 -4.99
CA ASP A 389 -16.08 7.88 -6.10
C ASP A 389 -15.88 9.23 -6.79
N TYR A 390 -16.54 9.47 -7.93
CA TYR A 390 -16.52 10.74 -8.64
C TYR A 390 -17.66 11.68 -8.20
N ASP A 391 -17.37 13.00 -8.21
CA ASP A 391 -18.40 14.04 -8.02
C ASP A 391 -19.35 14.13 -9.22
N SER A 392 -18.83 13.85 -10.41
CA SER A 392 -19.56 13.87 -11.67
C SER A 392 -18.78 13.15 -12.76
N LYS A 393 -19.48 12.64 -13.77
CA LYS A 393 -18.88 12.06 -14.98
C LYS A 393 -19.64 12.56 -16.20
N GLU A 394 -18.90 12.86 -17.27
CA GLU A 394 -19.49 13.15 -18.58
C GLU A 394 -19.61 11.86 -19.38
N VAL A 395 -20.82 11.52 -19.81
CA VAL A 395 -21.12 10.34 -20.63
C VAL A 395 -21.89 10.83 -21.85
N GLU A 396 -21.34 10.63 -23.05
CA GLU A 396 -21.97 11.03 -24.32
C GLU A 396 -22.40 12.51 -24.38
N GLY A 397 -21.63 13.41 -23.74
CA GLY A 397 -21.94 14.84 -23.67
C GLY A 397 -22.95 15.24 -22.59
N VAL A 398 -23.41 14.29 -21.77
CA VAL A 398 -24.29 14.53 -20.62
C VAL A 398 -23.50 14.39 -19.32
N VAL A 399 -23.55 15.43 -18.48
CA VAL A 399 -22.90 15.41 -17.16
C VAL A 399 -23.82 14.76 -16.14
N LYS A 400 -23.50 13.53 -15.74
CA LYS A 400 -24.08 12.84 -14.58
C LYS A 400 -23.41 13.40 -13.32
N THR A 401 -24.18 13.94 -12.39
CA THR A 401 -23.68 14.45 -11.11
C THR A 401 -23.99 13.46 -9.99
N ASN A 402 -23.08 13.28 -9.05
CA ASN A 402 -23.28 12.40 -7.91
C ASN A 402 -24.36 13.00 -7.00
N PRO A 403 -25.48 12.29 -6.75
CA PRO A 403 -26.50 12.78 -5.84
C PRO A 403 -26.02 12.80 -4.38
N ASN A 404 -24.96 12.03 -4.08
CA ASN A 404 -24.38 11.90 -2.76
C ASN A 404 -23.16 12.80 -2.61
N LYS A 405 -23.05 13.43 -1.44
CA LYS A 405 -21.84 14.17 -1.09
C LYS A 405 -20.77 13.19 -0.63
N ARG A 406 -19.59 13.21 -1.25
CA ARG A 406 -18.44 12.40 -0.82
C ARG A 406 -17.96 12.83 0.57
N ILE A 407 -18.19 11.97 1.57
CA ILE A 407 -17.94 12.26 2.99
C ILE A 407 -17.40 11.06 3.78
N SER A 408 -17.32 9.87 3.18
CA SER A 408 -16.92 8.66 3.90
C SER A 408 -15.92 7.79 3.16
N PHE A 409 -15.24 6.95 3.93
CA PHE A 409 -14.55 5.77 3.44
C PHE A 409 -15.28 4.52 3.93
N PHE A 410 -15.22 3.44 3.17
CA PHE A 410 -15.72 2.14 3.60
C PHE A 410 -14.78 1.52 4.66
N LYS A 411 -15.31 0.63 5.50
CA LYS A 411 -14.54 -0.09 6.50
C LYS A 411 -13.36 -0.85 5.89
N TRP A 412 -13.55 -1.50 4.75
CA TRP A 412 -12.48 -2.21 4.06
C TRP A 412 -11.38 -1.25 3.54
N GLN A 413 -11.72 0.00 3.22
CA GLN A 413 -10.73 1.03 2.88
C GLN A 413 -9.98 1.49 4.13
N TRP A 414 -10.61 1.53 5.30
CA TRP A 414 -9.91 1.78 6.56
C TRP A 414 -8.82 0.74 6.80
N ASP A 415 -9.12 -0.54 6.54
CA ASP A 415 -8.16 -1.63 6.67
C ASP A 415 -6.98 -1.48 5.70
N ILE A 416 -7.23 -1.10 4.45
CA ILE A 416 -6.16 -0.83 3.46
C ILE A 416 -5.27 0.32 3.93
N MET A 417 -5.89 1.44 4.32
CA MET A 417 -5.16 2.63 4.81
C MET A 417 -4.32 2.32 6.05
N GLN A 418 -4.84 1.51 6.98
CA GLN A 418 -4.13 1.05 8.18
C GLN A 418 -2.95 0.13 7.86
N ASN A 419 -2.84 -0.42 6.66
CA ASN A 419 -1.73 -1.27 6.21
C ASN A 419 -0.79 -0.58 5.22
N SER A 420 -1.03 0.69 4.90
CA SER A 420 -0.18 1.46 4.00
C SER A 420 1.25 1.59 4.55
N SER A 421 2.25 1.49 3.67
CA SER A 421 3.66 1.77 4.00
C SER A 421 3.95 3.26 4.25
N LYS A 422 2.98 4.14 3.95
CA LYS A 422 3.12 5.60 4.06
C LYS A 422 2.74 6.17 5.42
N ILE A 423 2.17 5.35 6.30
CA ILE A 423 1.82 5.78 7.65
C ILE A 423 2.94 5.39 8.62
N GLU A 424 3.21 6.26 9.57
CA GLU A 424 4.09 5.96 10.70
C GLU A 424 3.24 5.36 11.81
N LYS A 425 3.31 4.04 11.97
CA LYS A 425 2.76 3.37 13.15
C LYS A 425 3.70 3.66 14.31
N THR A 426 3.35 4.61 15.16
CA THR A 426 3.94 4.70 16.49
C THR A 426 3.36 3.55 17.33
N TYR A 427 3.79 2.32 17.05
CA TYR A 427 4.17 1.45 18.16
C TYR A 427 5.41 2.15 18.71
N ASP A 428 5.44 2.53 19.98
CA ASP A 428 6.72 2.89 20.58
C ASP A 428 7.74 1.80 20.18
N ASP A 429 8.95 2.23 19.84
CA ASP A 429 10.12 1.47 19.37
C ASP A 429 10.50 0.23 20.26
N TYR A 430 9.66 -0.20 21.23
CA TYR A 430 10.05 -1.11 22.30
C TYR A 430 9.06 -2.16 22.83
N ARG A 431 7.85 -2.41 22.30
CA ARG A 431 7.02 -3.50 22.87
C ARG A 431 6.61 -4.69 22.02
N THR A 432 6.70 -4.63 20.69
CA THR A 432 6.37 -5.81 19.86
C THR A 432 7.14 -5.89 18.53
N LYS A 433 8.39 -5.43 18.46
CA LYS A 433 9.41 -6.34 17.90
C LYS A 433 9.74 -7.25 19.05
N GLY A 434 9.12 -8.43 19.05
CA GLY A 434 9.10 -9.33 20.19
C GLY A 434 10.49 -9.46 20.77
N PHE A 435 10.59 -9.74 22.07
CA PHE A 435 11.84 -10.21 22.64
C PHE A 435 12.49 -11.27 21.72
N TRP A 436 11.70 -12.09 21.02
CA TRP A 436 12.14 -13.02 19.98
C TRP A 436 12.59 -12.42 18.65
N GLU A 437 12.19 -11.22 18.24
CA GLU A 437 12.71 -10.51 17.07
C GLU A 437 13.89 -9.59 17.41
N LYS A 438 13.95 -8.99 18.59
CA LYS A 438 15.19 -8.34 19.08
C LYS A 438 16.23 -9.36 19.50
N VAL A 439 15.80 -10.52 20.02
CA VAL A 439 16.63 -11.71 20.09
C VAL A 439 16.88 -12.18 18.68
N ARG A 440 15.95 -12.38 17.74
CA ARG A 440 16.29 -12.78 16.36
C ARG A 440 17.27 -11.83 15.70
N ASP A 441 17.13 -10.52 15.78
CA ASP A 441 18.03 -9.55 15.15
C ASP A 441 19.36 -9.47 15.90
N LYS A 442 19.36 -9.58 17.25
CA LYS A 442 20.60 -9.73 18.03
C LYS A 442 21.18 -11.14 17.98
N PHE A 443 20.42 -12.16 17.64
CA PHE A 443 20.75 -13.58 17.55
C PHE A 443 21.13 -13.87 16.11
N PHE A 444 20.68 -13.10 15.12
CA PHE A 444 21.24 -12.99 13.78
C PHE A 444 22.48 -12.12 13.86
N LEU A 445 22.53 -11.03 14.63
CA LEU A 445 23.79 -10.31 14.85
C LEU A 445 24.77 -11.17 15.66
N ILE A 446 24.32 -11.96 16.64
CA ILE A 446 25.13 -12.89 17.43
C ILE A 446 25.43 -14.16 16.66
N LEU A 447 24.56 -14.65 15.76
CA LEU A 447 24.78 -15.79 14.84
C LEU A 447 25.63 -15.33 13.66
N LEU A 448 25.56 -14.07 13.22
CA LEU A 448 26.44 -13.46 12.22
C LEU A 448 27.78 -13.14 12.87
N LEU A 449 27.82 -12.63 14.11
CA LEU A 449 29.04 -12.53 14.91
C LEU A 449 29.55 -13.91 15.31
N PHE A 450 28.70 -14.92 15.50
CA PHE A 450 29.09 -16.32 15.70
C PHE A 450 29.53 -16.92 14.39
N ILE A 451 28.98 -16.59 13.24
CA ILE A 451 29.43 -17.06 11.93
C ILE A 451 30.73 -16.34 11.57
N ILE A 452 30.91 -15.06 11.90
CA ILE A 452 32.16 -14.31 11.75
C ILE A 452 33.20 -14.79 12.79
N SER A 453 32.77 -15.17 14.00
CA SER A 453 33.60 -15.78 15.05
C SER A 453 33.82 -17.29 14.87
N SER A 454 33.00 -17.98 14.10
CA SER A 454 33.15 -19.40 13.70
C SER A 454 33.87 -19.51 12.37
N CYS A 455 33.83 -18.46 11.55
CA CYS A 455 34.78 -18.15 10.48
C CYS A 455 36.07 -17.53 11.03
N SER A 456 36.12 -17.26 12.34
CA SER A 456 37.37 -17.23 13.11
C SER A 456 37.78 -18.64 13.56
N GLN A 457 37.28 -19.69 12.90
CA GLN A 457 38.13 -20.84 12.62
C GLN A 457 39.46 -20.27 12.15
N LYS A 458 40.53 -20.53 12.93
CA LYS A 458 41.91 -20.33 12.52
C LYS A 458 41.99 -20.65 11.04
N ARG A 459 42.24 -19.63 10.22
CA ARG A 459 42.41 -19.76 8.76
C ARG A 459 43.20 -21.03 8.51
N ASP A 460 42.60 -22.04 7.88
CA ASP A 460 43.40 -23.10 7.30
C ASP A 460 44.24 -22.43 6.21
N PRO A 461 45.58 -22.37 6.33
CA PRO A 461 46.44 -21.67 5.37
C PRO A 461 46.28 -22.19 3.94
N LYS A 462 45.62 -23.35 3.75
CA LYS A 462 45.40 -24.00 2.46
C LYS A 462 44.30 -23.36 1.59
N ASN A 463 43.40 -22.53 2.13
CA ASN A 463 42.25 -21.98 1.39
C ASN A 463 42.28 -20.45 1.19
N ASN A 464 43.46 -19.83 1.30
CA ASN A 464 43.60 -18.39 1.10
C ASN A 464 43.77 -18.08 -0.40
N TYR A 465 42.67 -18.17 -1.16
CA TYR A 465 42.65 -17.88 -2.59
C TYR A 465 42.94 -16.40 -2.82
N LEU A 466 44.21 -16.05 -3.02
CA LEU A 466 44.57 -14.69 -3.40
C LEU A 466 44.16 -14.48 -4.86
N PHE A 467 42.91 -14.07 -5.07
CA PHE A 467 42.36 -13.89 -6.41
C PHE A 467 43.12 -12.77 -7.14
N THR A 468 43.67 -13.11 -8.29
CA THR A 468 44.53 -12.23 -9.09
C THR A 468 43.82 -11.70 -10.32
N ARG A 469 42.76 -12.39 -10.77
CA ARG A 469 41.92 -11.96 -11.88
C ARG A 469 40.53 -12.58 -11.76
N ILE A 470 39.51 -11.81 -12.13
CA ILE A 470 38.13 -12.29 -12.20
C ILE A 470 37.61 -12.00 -13.61
N GLU A 471 37.02 -13.01 -14.24
CA GLU A 471 36.33 -12.88 -15.52
C GLU A 471 34.85 -13.17 -15.34
N ILE A 472 34.00 -12.36 -15.96
CA ILE A 472 32.55 -12.47 -15.90
C ILE A 472 32.02 -12.48 -17.33
N GLN A 473 31.24 -13.52 -17.63
CA GLN A 473 30.55 -13.70 -18.90
C GLN A 473 29.08 -13.97 -18.60
N PHE A 474 28.19 -13.09 -19.05
CA PHE A 474 26.76 -13.36 -18.99
C PHE A 474 26.35 -14.31 -20.12
N ILE A 475 25.48 -15.25 -19.78
CA ILE A 475 24.88 -16.26 -20.63
C ILE A 475 23.39 -15.98 -20.60
N ASP A 476 22.86 -15.40 -21.67
CA ASP A 476 21.41 -15.39 -21.89
C ASP A 476 20.96 -16.84 -22.06
N SER A 477 20.20 -17.35 -21.09
CA SER A 477 19.49 -18.61 -21.25
C SER A 477 18.31 -18.69 -20.30
N CYS A 478 17.13 -18.80 -20.88
CA CYS A 478 16.18 -19.85 -20.49
C CYS A 478 15.97 -20.61 -21.81
N ILE A 479 16.53 -21.79 -22.03
CA ILE A 479 15.95 -23.10 -21.71
C ILE A 479 16.98 -24.16 -22.20
N GLU A 480 16.96 -25.36 -21.60
CA GLU A 480 17.55 -26.55 -22.23
C GLU A 480 16.83 -26.78 -23.56
N ASP A 481 17.54 -26.52 -24.67
CA ASP A 481 17.07 -26.37 -26.06
C ASP A 481 16.67 -24.93 -26.48
N VAL A 482 17.25 -24.50 -27.60
CA VAL A 482 16.95 -23.31 -28.43
C VAL A 482 17.79 -22.03 -28.18
N ASN A 483 18.70 -21.80 -29.15
CA ASN A 483 19.13 -20.54 -29.77
C ASN A 483 19.34 -19.29 -28.90
N ILE A 484 20.61 -19.07 -28.54
CA ILE A 484 21.15 -17.74 -28.23
C ILE A 484 20.84 -16.79 -29.40
N VAL A 485 20.33 -15.59 -29.10
CA VAL A 485 20.06 -14.48 -30.03
C VAL A 485 21.19 -14.35 -31.04
N SER A 486 20.98 -14.95 -32.21
CA SER A 486 21.86 -14.86 -33.37
C SER A 486 21.32 -13.72 -34.24
N TYR A 487 22.04 -12.62 -34.33
CA TYR A 487 22.02 -11.87 -35.57
C TYR A 487 22.76 -12.75 -36.58
N GLU A 488 22.05 -13.68 -37.22
CA GLU A 488 22.57 -14.41 -38.37
C GLU A 488 22.67 -13.44 -39.54
N ASP A 489 23.78 -12.70 -39.62
CA ASP A 489 24.23 -12.16 -40.90
C ASP A 489 24.97 -13.25 -41.67
N GLU A 490 25.10 -13.12 -43.00
CA GLU A 490 25.59 -14.17 -43.92
C GLU A 490 26.96 -14.78 -43.55
N GLU A 491 27.76 -14.14 -42.67
CA GLU A 491 29.14 -14.55 -42.31
C GLU A 491 29.34 -14.96 -40.81
N TYR A 492 28.45 -14.56 -39.87
CA TYR A 492 28.69 -14.68 -38.40
C TYR A 492 27.53 -15.32 -37.63
N ILE A 493 27.82 -16.11 -36.57
CA ILE A 493 26.79 -16.85 -35.79
C ILE A 493 26.54 -16.27 -34.39
N LYS A 494 27.59 -15.83 -33.67
CA LYS A 494 27.45 -15.47 -32.24
C LYS A 494 28.50 -14.48 -31.74
N ASP A 495 28.06 -13.49 -30.96
CA ASP A 495 28.92 -12.57 -30.21
C ASP A 495 29.03 -13.02 -28.74
N SER A 496 30.20 -12.79 -28.12
CA SER A 496 30.42 -13.04 -26.69
C SER A 496 31.24 -11.93 -26.07
N VAL A 497 30.82 -11.43 -24.90
CA VAL A 497 31.51 -10.38 -24.17
C VAL A 497 32.04 -10.92 -22.85
N ILE A 498 33.34 -10.77 -22.62
CA ILE A 498 34.01 -11.13 -21.37
C ILE A 498 34.49 -9.85 -20.70
N ARG A 499 34.11 -9.68 -19.43
CA ARG A 499 34.48 -8.54 -18.60
C ARG A 499 35.48 -9.01 -17.56
N THR A 500 36.59 -8.32 -17.43
CA THR A 500 37.72 -8.77 -16.61
C THR A 500 38.14 -7.69 -15.63
N ILE A 501 38.37 -8.12 -14.39
CA ILE A 501 39.14 -7.36 -13.41
C ILE A 501 40.49 -8.06 -13.24
N ASP A 502 41.59 -7.37 -13.52
CA ASP A 502 42.95 -7.86 -13.33
C ASP A 502 43.58 -7.07 -12.18
N PHE A 503 43.65 -7.69 -11.00
CA PHE A 503 44.18 -7.05 -9.79
C PHE A 503 45.71 -6.91 -9.83
N LEU A 504 46.41 -7.75 -10.60
CA LEU A 504 47.87 -7.66 -10.74
C LEU A 504 48.28 -6.47 -11.60
N LYS A 505 47.46 -6.14 -12.61
CA LYS A 505 47.70 -5.02 -13.53
C LYS A 505 46.93 -3.77 -13.17
N ASP A 506 46.16 -3.80 -12.08
CA ASP A 506 45.25 -2.74 -11.67
C ASP A 506 44.43 -2.21 -12.86
N SER A 507 43.82 -3.14 -13.60
CA SER A 507 43.15 -2.85 -14.88
C SER A 507 41.81 -3.56 -15.00
N LEU A 508 40.86 -2.88 -15.64
CA LEU A 508 39.62 -3.47 -16.14
C LEU A 508 39.73 -3.70 -17.64
N TYR A 509 39.22 -4.83 -18.11
CA TYR A 509 39.15 -5.13 -19.54
C TYR A 509 37.74 -5.51 -19.97
N LEU A 510 37.40 -5.12 -21.20
CA LEU A 510 36.29 -5.68 -21.95
C LEU A 510 36.87 -6.34 -23.19
N TYR A 511 36.56 -7.62 -23.37
CA TYR A 511 36.88 -8.39 -24.56
C TYR A 511 35.58 -8.75 -25.28
N HIS A 512 35.43 -8.30 -26.52
CA HIS A 512 34.33 -8.69 -27.40
C HIS A 512 34.84 -9.68 -28.43
N TYR A 513 34.34 -10.90 -28.35
CA TYR A 513 34.62 -11.98 -29.29
C TYR A 513 33.44 -12.17 -30.24
N ARG A 514 33.73 -12.59 -31.46
CA ARG A 514 32.74 -12.91 -32.49
C ARG A 514 33.08 -14.23 -33.17
N LYS A 515 32.08 -15.07 -33.44
CA LYS A 515 32.26 -16.38 -34.08
C LYS A 515 31.74 -16.36 -35.53
N LYS A 516 32.63 -16.64 -36.49
CA LYS A 516 32.26 -16.88 -37.91
C LYS A 516 31.70 -18.30 -38.11
N LYS A 517 30.85 -18.50 -39.12
CA LYS A 517 30.35 -19.85 -39.49
C LYS A 517 31.54 -20.81 -39.74
N GLY A 518 31.59 -21.94 -39.02
CA GLY A 518 32.63 -22.97 -39.15
C GLY A 518 34.02 -22.65 -38.55
N LYS A 519 34.21 -21.52 -37.85
CA LYS A 519 35.50 -21.14 -37.24
C LYS A 519 35.42 -20.97 -35.71
N SER A 520 36.59 -20.90 -35.05
CA SER A 520 36.72 -20.53 -33.64
C SER A 520 36.34 -19.06 -33.39
N TYR A 521 36.09 -18.69 -32.13
CA TYR A 521 35.88 -17.29 -31.75
C TYR A 521 37.13 -16.45 -32.07
N GLU A 522 36.93 -15.28 -32.68
CA GLU A 522 37.96 -14.30 -32.96
C GLU A 522 37.73 -13.05 -32.10
N LEU A 523 38.80 -12.42 -31.60
CA LEU A 523 38.72 -11.20 -30.81
C LEU A 523 38.41 -10.01 -31.74
N LYS A 524 37.24 -9.39 -31.56
CA LYS A 524 36.80 -8.23 -32.34
C LYS A 524 37.28 -6.93 -31.72
N GLU A 525 37.16 -6.81 -30.40
CA GLU A 525 37.46 -5.58 -29.69
C GLU A 525 38.04 -5.89 -28.31
N LYS A 526 39.07 -5.12 -27.94
CA LYS A 526 39.62 -5.10 -26.58
C LYS A 526 39.65 -3.65 -26.12
N ARG A 527 38.98 -3.36 -25.02
CA ARG A 527 39.08 -2.09 -24.31
C ARG A 527 39.72 -2.30 -22.94
N GLN A 528 40.47 -1.30 -22.49
CA GLN A 528 41.16 -1.33 -21.21
C GLN A 528 40.93 0.00 -20.49
N TRP A 529 40.65 -0.10 -19.20
CA TRP A 529 40.58 1.04 -18.28
C TRP A 529 41.44 0.75 -17.06
N LYS A 530 41.88 1.80 -16.37
CA LYS A 530 42.50 1.64 -15.06
C LYS A 530 41.45 1.12 -14.08
N ASN A 531 41.83 0.16 -13.24
CA ASN A 531 41.00 -0.29 -12.14
C ASN A 531 41.05 0.74 -11.01
N ASP A 532 40.49 1.92 -11.26
CA ASP A 532 40.30 2.93 -10.22
C ASP A 532 39.16 2.54 -9.24
N THR A 533 38.67 1.29 -9.29
CA THR A 533 37.49 0.84 -8.55
C THR A 533 37.83 0.51 -7.11
N PHE A 534 36.80 0.65 -6.28
CA PHE A 534 36.77 0.42 -4.84
C PHE A 534 37.05 -1.03 -4.41
N TYR A 535 37.11 -1.99 -5.33
CA TYR A 535 37.15 -3.41 -5.05
C TYR A 535 38.59 -3.92 -4.88
N ASP A 536 39.02 -4.03 -3.61
CA ASP A 536 40.26 -4.72 -3.27
C ASP A 536 40.08 -6.22 -3.49
N SER A 537 41.06 -6.88 -4.09
CA SER A 537 41.18 -8.34 -4.17
C SER A 537 40.84 -9.06 -2.85
N LYS A 538 41.13 -8.44 -1.70
CA LYS A 538 40.84 -8.95 -0.36
C LYS A 538 39.36 -9.17 -0.08
N ILE A 539 38.47 -8.38 -0.67
CA ILE A 539 37.03 -8.53 -0.49
C ILE A 539 36.62 -9.94 -0.94
N PHE A 540 37.12 -10.40 -2.09
CA PHE A 540 36.77 -11.71 -2.63
C PHE A 540 37.35 -12.88 -1.83
N ASN A 541 38.33 -12.65 -0.95
CA ASN A 541 38.83 -13.68 -0.03
C ASN A 541 37.80 -14.07 1.04
N TYR A 542 36.74 -13.28 1.20
CA TYR A 542 35.64 -13.56 2.12
C TYR A 542 34.55 -14.44 1.48
N ILE A 543 34.68 -14.83 0.21
CA ILE A 543 33.82 -15.84 -0.40
C ILE A 543 34.02 -17.17 0.36
N PRO A 544 32.95 -17.75 0.97
CA PRO A 544 33.11 -19.00 1.70
C PRO A 544 33.55 -20.14 0.76
N PRO A 545 34.56 -20.96 1.13
CA PRO A 545 35.12 -21.99 0.24
C PRO A 545 34.11 -23.01 -0.29
N LYS A 546 33.01 -23.26 0.45
CA LYS A 546 31.89 -24.11 0.00
C LYS A 546 31.19 -23.59 -1.28
N TYR A 547 31.41 -22.33 -1.64
CA TYR A 547 30.88 -21.71 -2.86
C TYR A 547 31.90 -21.67 -4.01
N LEU A 548 33.10 -22.23 -3.82
CA LEU A 548 34.20 -22.25 -4.78
C LEU A 548 34.41 -23.64 -5.38
N GLU A 549 33.32 -24.31 -5.75
CA GLU A 549 33.36 -25.60 -6.41
C GLU A 549 33.41 -25.42 -7.94
N ASN A 550 34.40 -26.03 -8.59
CA ASN A 550 34.58 -25.87 -10.03
C ASN A 550 33.39 -26.46 -10.82
N ASN A 551 32.86 -25.66 -11.76
CA ASN A 551 31.67 -25.91 -12.56
C ASN A 551 30.36 -26.05 -11.76
N LYS A 552 30.30 -25.60 -10.51
CA LYS A 552 29.05 -25.61 -9.73
C LYS A 552 28.10 -24.51 -10.20
N HIS A 553 26.81 -24.83 -10.20
CA HIS A 553 25.73 -23.90 -10.56
C HIS A 553 24.87 -23.58 -9.33
N TYR A 554 24.76 -22.29 -9.01
CA TYR A 554 23.97 -21.77 -7.90
C TYR A 554 22.75 -21.00 -8.44
N LYS A 555 21.54 -21.45 -8.07
CA LYS A 555 20.26 -20.82 -8.42
C LYS A 555 19.68 -20.11 -7.18
N PHE A 556 19.52 -18.79 -7.24
CA PHE A 556 19.33 -17.96 -6.04
C PHE A 556 17.87 -17.75 -5.60
N MET A 557 16.89 -18.23 -6.37
CA MET A 557 15.46 -18.14 -6.04
C MET A 557 14.75 -19.51 -6.14
N ALA A 558 13.57 -19.59 -5.52
CA ALA A 558 12.70 -20.76 -5.57
C ALA A 558 12.28 -21.10 -7.02
N PRO A 559 12.07 -22.39 -7.34
CA PRO A 559 11.76 -22.86 -8.70
C PRO A 559 10.51 -22.24 -9.36
N GLU A 560 9.66 -21.58 -8.57
CA GLU A 560 8.30 -21.16 -8.91
C GLU A 560 8.23 -19.74 -9.54
N CYS A 561 9.34 -19.01 -9.62
CA CYS A 561 9.37 -17.67 -10.21
C CYS A 561 9.61 -17.72 -11.73
N GLU A 562 8.57 -17.62 -12.55
CA GLU A 562 8.69 -17.54 -14.02
C GLU A 562 9.16 -16.15 -14.54
N LYS A 563 10.19 -15.54 -13.95
CA LYS A 563 10.77 -14.29 -14.47
C LYS A 563 12.10 -14.56 -15.17
N ALA A 564 12.35 -13.84 -16.27
CA ALA A 564 13.55 -13.95 -17.08
C ALA A 564 14.83 -13.95 -16.24
N TYR A 565 15.59 -15.04 -16.36
CA TYR A 565 16.81 -15.27 -15.59
C TYR A 565 18.04 -14.85 -16.39
N LEU A 566 18.91 -14.02 -15.80
CA LEU A 566 20.27 -13.90 -16.27
C LEU A 566 21.10 -15.00 -15.61
N SER A 567 21.80 -15.78 -16.43
CA SER A 567 22.84 -16.68 -15.95
C SER A 567 24.20 -16.04 -16.20
N CYS A 568 25.12 -16.12 -15.24
CA CYS A 568 26.49 -15.65 -15.42
C CYS A 568 27.49 -16.77 -15.12
N ASN A 569 28.51 -16.81 -15.95
CA ASN A 569 29.69 -17.65 -15.83
C ASN A 569 30.83 -16.76 -15.31
N THR A 570 31.30 -17.04 -14.10
CA THR A 570 32.40 -16.34 -13.48
C THR A 570 33.60 -17.26 -13.34
N VAL A 571 34.77 -16.79 -13.78
CA VAL A 571 36.05 -17.49 -13.61
C VAL A 571 36.93 -16.69 -12.67
N LEU A 572 37.26 -17.30 -11.54
CA LEU A 572 38.08 -16.73 -10.48
C LEU A 572 39.49 -17.32 -10.60
N TYR A 573 40.45 -16.51 -11.03
CA TYR A 573 41.85 -16.89 -11.14
C TYR A 573 42.60 -16.54 -9.86
N TYR A 574 43.44 -17.46 -9.40
CA TYR A 574 44.26 -17.28 -8.20
C TYR A 574 45.69 -17.78 -8.47
N ASN A 575 46.58 -17.58 -7.50
CA ASN A 575 47.97 -18.04 -7.59
C ASN A 575 48.68 -17.49 -8.86
N LYS A 576 48.59 -16.18 -9.10
CA LYS A 576 49.14 -15.50 -10.28
C LYS A 576 48.59 -16.03 -11.61
N ASN A 577 47.30 -16.33 -11.65
CA ASN A 577 46.58 -16.87 -12.80
C ASN A 577 47.04 -18.27 -13.26
N LYS A 578 47.71 -19.05 -12.40
CA LYS A 578 48.07 -20.44 -12.70
C LYS A 578 46.91 -21.41 -12.49
N GLU A 579 45.98 -21.04 -11.62
CA GLU A 579 44.83 -21.85 -11.25
C GLU A 579 43.55 -21.02 -11.35
N SER A 580 42.43 -21.68 -11.61
CA SER A 580 41.13 -21.02 -11.79
C SER A 580 39.98 -21.87 -11.29
N ILE A 581 38.94 -21.23 -10.76
CA ILE A 581 37.66 -21.84 -10.39
C ILE A 581 36.59 -21.22 -11.26
N ARG A 582 35.82 -22.05 -11.96
CA ARG A 582 34.65 -21.63 -12.73
C ARG A 582 33.39 -21.88 -11.92
N VAL A 583 32.49 -20.90 -11.87
CA VAL A 583 31.23 -20.96 -11.13
C VAL A 583 30.13 -20.31 -11.94
N PHE A 584 28.94 -20.91 -11.91
CA PHE A 584 27.75 -20.43 -12.61
C PHE A 584 26.71 -19.94 -11.62
N TRP A 585 26.08 -18.81 -11.91
CA TRP A 585 25.09 -18.19 -11.03
C TRP A 585 23.85 -17.78 -11.84
N THR A 586 22.65 -17.95 -11.29
CA THR A 586 21.39 -17.57 -11.95
C THR A 586 20.47 -16.79 -11.01
N HIS A 587 19.98 -15.63 -11.46
CA HIS A 587 19.18 -14.68 -10.66
C HIS A 587 18.22 -13.87 -11.57
N PRO A 588 17.09 -13.33 -11.05
CA PRO A 588 16.22 -12.44 -11.82
C PRO A 588 16.90 -11.10 -12.13
N PHE A 589 16.57 -10.49 -13.26
CA PHE A 589 17.12 -9.19 -13.66
C PHE A 589 16.70 -8.04 -12.70
N GLU A 590 15.52 -8.15 -12.08
CA GLU A 590 14.98 -7.19 -11.12
C GLU A 590 15.55 -7.45 -9.72
N VAL A 591 16.78 -7.00 -9.51
CA VAL A 591 17.35 -6.94 -8.17
C VAL A 591 16.58 -5.90 -7.37
N SER A 592 15.88 -6.34 -6.31
CA SER A 592 15.32 -5.46 -5.27
C SER A 592 16.33 -4.36 -4.91
N ILE A 593 15.90 -3.10 -4.88
CA ILE A 593 16.76 -1.97 -4.45
C ILE A 593 17.13 -2.11 -2.97
N ASP A 594 16.39 -2.92 -2.21
CA ASP A 594 16.61 -3.22 -0.80
C ASP A 594 17.52 -4.46 -0.63
N TYR A 595 18.70 -4.22 -0.03
CA TYR A 595 19.73 -5.23 0.27
C TYR A 595 19.29 -6.26 1.30
N ASP A 596 18.51 -5.86 2.30
CA ASP A 596 18.08 -6.76 3.36
C ASP A 596 17.03 -7.73 2.82
N LYS A 597 16.15 -7.23 1.93
CA LYS A 597 15.18 -8.04 1.21
C LYS A 597 15.84 -9.07 0.27
N MET A 598 16.92 -8.68 -0.43
CA MET A 598 17.68 -9.63 -1.26
C MET A 598 18.29 -10.78 -0.46
N ILE A 599 18.76 -10.51 0.76
CA ILE A 599 19.32 -11.54 1.65
C ILE A 599 18.20 -12.46 2.16
N GLU A 600 17.07 -11.87 2.57
CA GLU A 600 15.91 -12.60 3.08
C GLU A 600 15.32 -13.58 2.05
N GLU A 601 15.25 -13.16 0.79
CA GLU A 601 14.66 -13.95 -0.30
C GLU A 601 15.65 -14.94 -0.95
N SER A 602 16.93 -14.91 -0.58
CA SER A 602 17.96 -15.74 -1.21
C SER A 602 18.09 -17.13 -0.59
N CYS A 603 18.22 -18.15 -1.45
CA CYS A 603 18.65 -19.48 -1.01
C CYS A 603 20.10 -19.55 -0.53
N TYR A 604 20.92 -18.52 -0.79
CA TYR A 604 22.35 -18.46 -0.44
C TYR A 604 22.77 -17.11 0.15
N PRO A 605 22.22 -16.70 1.32
CA PRO A 605 22.42 -15.37 1.89
C PRO A 605 23.90 -15.00 2.13
N GLU A 606 24.76 -15.99 2.39
CA GLU A 606 26.19 -15.80 2.66
C GLU A 606 27.01 -15.32 1.44
N ILE A 607 26.57 -15.59 0.21
CA ILE A 607 27.31 -15.24 -1.02
C ILE A 607 26.68 -14.05 -1.79
N VAL A 608 25.48 -13.61 -1.41
CA VAL A 608 24.75 -12.46 -1.99
C VAL A 608 25.60 -11.19 -2.12
N PRO A 609 26.44 -10.80 -1.15
CA PRO A 609 27.24 -9.57 -1.26
C PRO A 609 28.20 -9.59 -2.46
N PHE A 610 28.82 -10.75 -2.75
CA PHE A 610 29.77 -10.90 -3.86
C PHE A 610 29.06 -10.92 -5.21
N PHE A 611 27.88 -11.52 -5.26
CA PHE A 611 27.01 -11.47 -6.44
C PHE A 611 26.62 -10.02 -6.78
N ARG A 612 26.23 -9.23 -5.77
CA ARG A 612 25.87 -7.82 -5.96
C ARG A 612 27.04 -7.01 -6.54
N ILE A 613 28.26 -7.30 -6.08
CA ILE A 613 29.49 -6.74 -6.65
C ILE A 613 29.70 -7.19 -8.11
N PHE A 614 29.50 -8.48 -8.44
CA PHE A 614 29.65 -8.97 -9.83
C PHE A 614 28.63 -8.35 -10.80
N SER A 615 27.39 -8.15 -10.35
CA SER A 615 26.35 -7.45 -11.13
C SER A 615 26.67 -5.97 -11.34
N ASP A 616 27.21 -5.29 -10.32
CA ASP A 616 27.68 -3.91 -10.43
C ASP A 616 28.82 -3.76 -11.45
N ILE A 617 29.79 -4.69 -11.43
CA ILE A 617 30.90 -4.72 -12.39
C ILE A 617 30.39 -4.82 -13.84
N ASP A 618 29.36 -5.64 -14.07
CA ASP A 618 28.75 -5.80 -15.38
C ASP A 618 28.10 -4.52 -15.90
N TYR A 619 27.23 -3.94 -15.08
CA TYR A 619 26.51 -2.71 -15.40
C TYR A 619 27.48 -1.57 -15.74
N ASN A 620 28.53 -1.40 -14.93
CA ASN A 620 29.52 -0.36 -15.11
C ASN A 620 30.34 -0.57 -16.39
N ILE A 621 30.87 -1.77 -16.63
CA ILE A 621 31.68 -2.04 -17.83
C ILE A 621 30.84 -1.97 -19.12
N MET A 622 29.54 -2.31 -19.05
CA MET A 622 28.63 -2.18 -20.20
C MET A 622 28.33 -0.72 -20.56
N ASN A 623 28.07 0.14 -19.58
CA ASN A 623 27.77 1.55 -19.84
C ASN A 623 28.97 2.33 -20.39
N ILE A 624 30.19 1.96 -19.99
CA ILE A 624 31.43 2.52 -20.55
C ILE A 624 31.59 2.18 -22.06
N ARG A 625 30.91 1.14 -22.57
CA ARG A 625 30.95 0.75 -23.99
C ARG A 625 30.27 1.77 -24.91
N LEU A 626 29.28 2.52 -24.41
CA LEU A 626 28.44 3.44 -25.19
C LEU A 626 29.09 4.80 -25.49
N GLY A 627 30.37 4.99 -25.16
CA GLY A 627 31.14 6.18 -25.55
C GLY A 627 31.07 7.35 -24.55
N GLU A 628 30.54 7.11 -23.37
CA GLU A 628 30.41 8.13 -22.32
C GLU A 628 31.71 8.25 -21.49
N GLU A 629 32.14 9.49 -21.20
CA GLU A 629 33.35 9.72 -20.40
C GLU A 629 33.20 9.14 -18.98
N VAL A 630 34.19 8.35 -18.59
CA VAL A 630 34.28 7.57 -17.34
C VAL A 630 34.29 8.45 -16.07
N GLY A 631 34.35 9.78 -16.20
CA GLY A 631 34.56 10.75 -15.11
C GLY A 631 33.30 11.29 -14.42
N GLU A 632 32.25 11.68 -15.17
CA GLU A 632 31.10 12.41 -14.58
C GLU A 632 30.05 11.48 -13.94
N LYS A 633 29.70 10.35 -14.56
CA LYS A 633 28.87 9.31 -13.90
C LYS A 633 29.60 8.59 -12.76
N ARG A 634 30.94 8.65 -12.73
CA ARG A 634 31.80 8.12 -11.65
C ARG A 634 31.43 8.73 -10.30
N LYS A 635 31.08 10.02 -10.27
CA LYS A 635 30.72 10.77 -9.06
C LYS A 635 29.27 10.50 -8.62
N TYR A 636 28.36 10.41 -9.59
CA TYR A 636 26.92 10.20 -9.37
C TYR A 636 26.59 8.90 -8.61
N PHE A 637 27.28 7.79 -8.87
CA PHE A 637 26.99 6.52 -8.17
C PHE A 637 27.62 6.42 -6.76
N ILE A 638 28.77 7.08 -6.54
CA ILE A 638 29.44 7.14 -5.23
C ILE A 638 28.66 8.05 -4.28
N GLU A 639 28.02 9.09 -4.80
CA GLU A 639 27.38 10.10 -3.96
C GLU A 639 25.91 9.76 -3.70
N ASP A 640 25.10 9.28 -4.67
CA ASP A 640 23.63 9.34 -4.50
C ASP A 640 22.78 8.04 -4.56
N GLU A 641 23.20 6.86 -5.06
CA GLU A 641 22.19 5.79 -5.33
C GLU A 641 22.48 4.31 -5.00
N ASN A 642 23.59 3.93 -4.35
CA ASN A 642 23.77 2.51 -3.95
C ASN A 642 24.39 2.31 -2.57
N GLU A 643 23.62 2.67 -1.53
CA GLU A 643 23.99 2.48 -0.11
C GLU A 643 24.37 1.02 0.21
N ALA A 644 23.78 0.03 -0.48
CA ALA A 644 24.12 -1.38 -0.33
C ALA A 644 25.57 -1.68 -0.73
N ILE A 645 26.01 -1.23 -1.91
CA ILE A 645 27.40 -1.43 -2.36
C ILE A 645 28.39 -0.70 -1.44
N LYS A 646 28.06 0.53 -0.99
CA LYS A 646 28.89 1.29 -0.04
C LYS A 646 29.07 0.53 1.27
N GLU A 647 27.99 -0.01 1.82
CA GLU A 647 28.00 -0.76 3.08
C GLU A 647 28.72 -2.11 2.93
N ILE A 648 28.54 -2.84 1.83
CA ILE A 648 29.31 -4.06 1.52
C ILE A 648 30.81 -3.72 1.47
N ILE A 649 31.21 -2.71 0.70
CA ILE A 649 32.61 -2.31 0.59
C ILE A 649 33.17 -1.89 1.94
N LYS A 650 32.42 -1.14 2.75
CA LYS A 650 32.84 -0.71 4.10
C LYS A 650 33.01 -1.88 5.07
N ARG A 651 32.22 -2.94 4.95
CA ARG A 651 32.27 -4.13 5.83
C ARG A 651 33.42 -5.09 5.50
N TYR A 652 33.82 -5.16 4.23
CA TYR A 652 34.83 -6.13 3.75
C TYR A 652 36.19 -5.50 3.39
N LYS A 653 36.31 -4.18 3.45
CA LYS A 653 37.60 -3.48 3.58
C LYS A 653 38.04 -3.48 5.03
#